data_AF-A0ABD0UUQ1-F1
#
_entry.id   AF-A0ABD0UUQ1-F1
#
_cell.length_a   1.000
_cell.length_b   1.000
_cell.length_c   1.000
_cell.angle_alpha   90.00
_cell.angle_beta   90.00
_cell.angle_gamma   90.00
#
_symmetry.space_group_name_H-M   'P 1'
#
loop_
_entity.id
_entity.type
_entity.pdbx_description
1 polymer ?
#
loop_
_entity_poly.entity_id
_entity_poly.type
_entity_poly.pdbx_seq_one_letter_code
_entity_poly.pdbx_strand_id
1 'polypeptide(L)'
;MSVTLLKFQVWITNRTIRGKAVNQLNFSVTGVRRYVLLQPPRLQHRIIRHFLKSRSVNSSLTAGKDEEKIVAGFLLSSSTFPRRCRRESEKQDLLLLSTAIANGEDLAPFVRKAFASGRPDSLLQSLRHYVRSKESEIEDLCKAHYQDFIGAVDDLRSLLSDADSSNPNSLLQSVAAPLLSSLDAYLEASAVARNLAAALSSAHSCVRLLDLCDRANDHFADDNLYRALRAVDSLERDFLLPDAVPSVALRRMLQRQIPAFRAQAERRISKDFSDWMVHIRVASRNLGQMAIGRASAARQREEELRVKQRQAEEQSRLSLRDCVYSLDEEDDADDPLSGVGAFELTPLYRAYHIYQTLGLTDRFRQYYFENRKLQLTSDFQVSSMTPFLESHQTFFAQIAGFFIVEERVLRTGGGLVTRMEVDALWETAVAKMVSVLEDQFSRMQTASHLLLIKDYVSLLSVTLRRYGYAVDPLLDVLSKHLDKYHDLLLSDCRRQILEALAADKFEQMLMKKEYEYSMNVLSFQIQTSDIIPAFPYVAPFSSTVPDCCRIVRSFVEDSVSFLSYGGQLDFYAFVKKYLDKLLGEVLDGAFLRLVESQSLGVSQAMQVAANMAVLERACDFFFRHAAQLSGIPLRIAERTRREFALKKSRDATEELLLSLLRGKIDDFMLLTDSIIWMGEEPPHNGNEYANEVIIYLETLVSTAQQILPAQVLNRVIYGVLSHISEKIVGLFLSDLVKRFNGSAVAGIDYDVKLFESFAENQSQLFSESEEAGTNELKLALAEARQLVNLLTSNNPENFLNPVIRERSYNRLDYKKVVSISEKFRDSSDRLFGTFGTRSAKQNPKKKSLDALIKRLKDVS
;
A
#
# COMPACT_ATOMS: atom_id res chain seq x y z
N MET A 1 39.82 53.07 -29.22
CA MET A 1 41.15 53.74 -29.22
C MET A 1 42.21 52.69 -29.48
N SER A 2 43.20 53.03 -30.31
CA SER A 2 44.49 52.39 -30.64
C SER A 2 44.71 50.87 -30.40
N VAL A 3 44.98 50.00 -31.41
CA VAL A 3 46.18 49.93 -32.31
C VAL A 3 47.37 49.28 -31.55
N THR A 4 47.98 48.14 -31.93
CA THR A 4 47.95 47.36 -33.20
C THR A 4 48.63 45.97 -33.15
N LEU A 5 48.41 45.19 -34.23
CA LEU A 5 49.28 44.18 -34.90
C LEU A 5 49.60 42.85 -34.15
N LEU A 6 49.31 41.63 -34.64
CA LEU A 6 49.54 40.89 -35.91
C LEU A 6 50.81 40.01 -35.95
N LYS A 7 50.59 38.68 -35.95
CA LYS A 7 51.27 37.56 -36.68
C LYS A 7 50.83 36.25 -35.99
N PHE A 8 50.06 35.30 -36.55
CA PHE A 8 50.05 34.67 -37.88
C PHE A 8 51.42 34.01 -38.21
N GLN A 9 51.57 32.74 -38.64
CA GLN A 9 50.67 31.56 -38.66
C GLN A 9 51.51 30.29 -38.98
N VAL A 10 51.04 29.12 -38.53
CA VAL A 10 51.23 27.73 -39.03
C VAL A 10 52.14 27.49 -40.27
N TRP A 11 52.96 26.43 -40.21
CA TRP A 11 53.32 25.67 -41.42
C TRP A 11 53.38 24.13 -41.20
N ILE A 12 52.40 23.43 -41.80
CA ILE A 12 52.38 22.02 -42.32
C ILE A 12 52.80 20.86 -41.37
N THR A 13 52.00 19.86 -40.96
CA THR A 13 50.85 19.03 -41.47
C THR A 13 51.15 17.75 -42.28
N ASN A 14 50.41 16.68 -41.88
CA ASN A 14 49.94 15.49 -42.64
C ASN A 14 50.85 14.28 -42.97
N ARG A 15 50.51 13.13 -42.35
CA ARG A 15 49.80 11.98 -42.99
C ARG A 15 49.31 10.98 -41.91
N THR A 16 48.01 10.73 -41.70
CA THR A 16 47.00 9.96 -42.49
C THR A 16 47.00 8.43 -42.29
N ILE A 17 46.19 7.98 -41.33
CA ILE A 17 45.18 6.87 -41.38
C ILE A 17 45.49 5.57 -42.17
N ARG A 18 45.52 4.44 -41.46
CA ARG A 18 44.86 3.11 -41.69
C ARG A 18 45.47 2.12 -40.68
N GLY A 19 44.76 1.22 -39.97
CA GLY A 19 43.35 0.84 -40.02
C GLY A 19 43.17 -0.63 -40.41
N LYS A 20 43.15 -1.55 -39.41
CA LYS A 20 42.42 -2.84 -39.43
C LYS A 20 42.49 -3.54 -38.06
N ALA A 21 41.44 -4.30 -37.75
CA ALA A 21 41.25 -5.03 -36.50
C ALA A 21 41.43 -6.55 -36.70
N VAL A 22 40.92 -7.32 -35.72
CA VAL A 22 40.49 -8.74 -35.80
C VAL A 22 41.40 -9.77 -35.11
N ASN A 23 40.96 -10.09 -33.88
CA ASN A 23 40.76 -11.42 -33.28
C ASN A 23 41.93 -12.31 -32.77
N GLN A 24 41.69 -12.77 -31.53
CA GLN A 24 41.75 -14.18 -31.07
C GLN A 24 43.13 -14.86 -31.00
N LEU A 25 43.36 -15.85 -30.12
CA LEU A 25 42.76 -16.29 -28.85
C LEU A 25 43.79 -17.27 -28.21
N ASN A 26 43.53 -17.72 -26.99
CA ASN A 26 44.12 -18.92 -26.37
C ASN A 26 45.60 -18.83 -25.94
N PHE A 27 46.05 -19.47 -24.84
CA PHE A 27 45.36 -20.24 -23.80
C PHE A 27 46.13 -20.03 -22.46
N SER A 28 45.43 -19.77 -21.35
CA SER A 28 45.25 -20.69 -20.21
C SER A 28 46.51 -20.91 -19.33
N VAL A 29 46.50 -20.52 -18.05
CA VAL A 29 46.22 -21.42 -16.89
C VAL A 29 47.31 -22.52 -16.77
N THR A 30 48.17 -22.60 -15.76
CA THR A 30 48.06 -22.48 -14.29
C THR A 30 49.39 -21.98 -13.70
N GLY A 31 49.55 -21.55 -12.44
CA GLY A 31 48.65 -21.52 -11.29
C GLY A 31 49.33 -22.09 -10.02
N VAL A 32 49.07 -21.47 -8.85
CA VAL A 32 49.43 -21.96 -7.48
C VAL A 32 50.93 -21.83 -7.14
N ARG A 33 51.35 -20.79 -6.38
CA ARG A 33 51.34 -20.65 -4.89
C ARG A 33 52.29 -21.66 -4.19
N ARG A 34 53.00 -21.35 -3.10
CA ARG A 34 53.11 -20.15 -2.22
C ARG A 34 54.29 -20.36 -1.24
N TYR A 35 54.56 -19.31 -0.44
CA TYR A 35 55.27 -19.30 0.85
C TYR A 35 56.82 -19.42 0.82
N VAL A 36 57.59 -18.76 1.69
CA VAL A 36 57.53 -17.44 2.41
C VAL A 36 58.70 -17.37 3.40
N LEU A 37 59.19 -16.16 3.75
CA LEU A 37 60.20 -15.89 4.79
C LEU A 37 61.60 -16.52 4.49
N LEU A 38 62.75 -15.89 4.72
CA LEU A 38 63.17 -14.85 5.67
C LEU A 38 64.36 -14.04 5.13
N GLN A 39 64.77 -13.00 5.86
CA GLN A 39 65.78 -12.01 5.49
C GLN A 39 67.20 -12.37 6.07
N PRO A 40 68.27 -11.52 6.03
CA PRO A 40 69.67 -11.92 5.80
C PRO A 40 70.45 -12.02 7.17
N PRO A 41 71.81 -11.89 7.34
CA PRO A 41 72.87 -11.41 6.42
C PRO A 41 74.31 -11.99 6.57
N ARG A 42 75.27 -11.31 5.91
CA ARG A 42 76.72 -11.12 6.22
C ARG A 42 77.81 -12.02 5.57
N LEU A 43 78.58 -11.34 4.70
CA LEU A 43 80.05 -11.13 4.74
C LEU A 43 81.05 -12.17 4.13
N GLN A 44 82.05 -11.54 3.47
CA GLN A 44 83.44 -11.96 3.22
C GLN A 44 83.83 -12.87 2.03
N HIS A 45 84.31 -12.21 0.98
CA HIS A 45 85.62 -12.40 0.32
C HIS A 45 86.07 -13.80 -0.18
N ARG A 46 86.06 -13.97 -1.51
CA ARG A 46 87.13 -14.56 -2.37
C ARG A 46 86.71 -14.38 -3.85
N ILE A 47 87.24 -13.42 -4.62
CA ILE A 47 88.57 -13.33 -5.25
C ILE A 47 88.80 -14.36 -6.39
N ILE A 48 88.74 -13.82 -7.63
CA ILE A 48 89.38 -14.21 -8.90
C ILE A 48 88.91 -15.48 -9.63
N ARG A 49 88.25 -15.28 -10.79
CA ARG A 49 88.70 -15.66 -12.16
C ARG A 49 87.75 -15.01 -13.19
N HIS A 50 88.18 -14.04 -14.00
CA HIS A 50 89.01 -14.11 -15.21
C HIS A 50 88.13 -13.87 -16.46
N PHE A 51 88.26 -12.69 -17.07
CA PHE A 51 87.82 -12.47 -18.45
C PHE A 51 88.69 -11.40 -19.10
N LEU A 52 89.62 -11.83 -19.94
CA LEU A 52 90.13 -11.10 -21.11
C LEU A 52 90.81 -12.15 -22.00
N LYS A 53 90.30 -12.34 -23.21
CA LYS A 53 90.84 -13.22 -24.25
C LYS A 53 90.74 -12.48 -25.59
N SER A 54 91.66 -12.78 -26.49
CA SER A 54 91.96 -12.09 -27.76
C SER A 54 92.70 -10.75 -27.56
N ARG A 55 93.72 -10.41 -28.35
CA ARG A 55 94.23 -11.00 -29.62
C ARG A 55 95.72 -11.36 -29.55
N SER A 56 96.15 -12.24 -30.46
CA SER A 56 97.55 -12.55 -30.74
C SER A 56 97.77 -12.66 -32.25
N VAL A 57 99.01 -12.42 -32.72
CA VAL A 57 99.62 -13.03 -33.94
C VAL A 57 99.05 -12.49 -35.29
N ASN A 58 99.82 -12.16 -36.35
CA ASN A 58 101.25 -12.41 -36.67
C ASN A 58 101.83 -11.45 -37.75
N SER A 59 103.17 -11.31 -37.81
CA SER A 59 104.05 -11.24 -39.02
C SER A 59 105.47 -10.77 -38.61
N SER A 60 106.55 -11.59 -38.60
CA SER A 60 107.42 -12.04 -39.73
C SER A 60 108.18 -10.89 -40.42
N LEU A 61 109.48 -10.92 -40.80
CA LEU A 61 110.50 -11.97 -41.09
C LEU A 61 111.88 -11.59 -40.45
N THR A 62 113.07 -12.25 -40.56
CA THR A 62 113.73 -13.13 -41.58
C THR A 62 114.79 -14.08 -40.97
N ALA A 63 115.19 -15.13 -41.73
CA ALA A 63 116.37 -16.00 -41.54
C ALA A 63 117.42 -15.70 -42.66
N GLY A 64 118.66 -16.22 -42.72
CA GLY A 64 119.46 -17.18 -41.93
C GLY A 64 120.70 -17.68 -42.71
N LYS A 65 121.35 -18.79 -42.24
CA LYS A 65 122.34 -19.70 -42.90
C LYS A 65 123.82 -19.32 -43.13
N ASP A 66 124.70 -20.10 -42.49
CA ASP A 66 125.82 -20.97 -42.97
C ASP A 66 126.57 -20.72 -44.30
N GLU A 67 127.93 -20.76 -44.31
CA GLU A 67 128.74 -21.94 -44.71
C GLU A 67 130.30 -21.76 -44.61
N GLU A 68 131.00 -22.87 -44.27
CA GLU A 68 132.39 -23.33 -44.61
C GLU A 68 133.70 -22.48 -44.44
N LYS A 69 134.95 -23.03 -44.34
CA LYS A 69 135.57 -24.30 -43.79
C LYS A 69 137.14 -24.27 -43.98
N ILE A 70 137.88 -25.22 -43.37
CA ILE A 70 139.29 -25.72 -43.61
C ILE A 70 140.48 -24.73 -43.34
N VAL A 71 141.74 -25.09 -43.03
CA VAL A 71 142.58 -26.33 -43.12
C VAL A 71 143.26 -26.70 -41.76
N ALA A 72 144.25 -27.63 -41.70
CA ALA A 72 144.83 -28.22 -40.48
C ALA A 72 146.21 -28.93 -40.71
N GLY A 73 146.95 -29.31 -39.64
CA GLY A 73 148.08 -30.28 -39.64
C GLY A 73 149.34 -29.87 -38.83
N PHE A 74 150.27 -30.75 -38.40
CA PHE A 74 150.24 -32.21 -38.14
C PHE A 74 151.53 -32.72 -37.41
N LEU A 75 151.40 -33.71 -36.50
CA LEU A 75 152.38 -34.74 -36.06
C LEU A 75 153.64 -34.52 -35.16
N LEU A 76 154.14 -35.67 -34.68
CA LEU A 76 155.04 -35.96 -33.54
C LEU A 76 156.46 -36.42 -33.94
N SER A 77 157.46 -36.28 -33.04
CA SER A 77 158.64 -37.17 -32.96
C SER A 77 159.32 -37.12 -31.57
N SER A 78 160.46 -37.80 -31.40
CA SER A 78 160.63 -38.74 -30.28
C SER A 78 162.07 -39.07 -29.82
N SER A 79 162.18 -39.50 -28.55
CA SER A 79 163.19 -40.41 -27.95
C SER A 79 164.71 -40.26 -28.24
N THR A 80 165.54 -40.05 -27.20
CA THR A 80 166.86 -40.72 -27.02
C THR A 80 167.37 -40.73 -25.56
N PHE A 81 168.02 -41.82 -25.16
CA PHE A 81 168.76 -42.14 -23.91
C PHE A 81 170.25 -41.63 -24.00
N PRO A 82 171.21 -41.87 -23.05
CA PRO A 82 171.22 -41.90 -21.56
C PRO A 82 172.53 -41.37 -20.87
N ARG A 83 172.66 -41.61 -19.54
CA ARG A 83 173.91 -41.74 -18.72
C ARG A 83 174.76 -40.50 -18.36
N ARG A 84 174.72 -40.10 -17.07
CA ARG A 84 175.92 -40.17 -16.19
C ARG A 84 175.57 -40.31 -14.70
N CYS A 85 175.76 -41.53 -14.17
CA CYS A 85 175.30 -41.95 -12.85
C CYS A 85 175.80 -41.12 -11.65
N ARG A 86 175.06 -41.27 -10.53
CA ARG A 86 175.52 -41.19 -9.12
C ARG A 86 175.37 -39.85 -8.38
N ARG A 87 174.71 -38.83 -8.95
CA ARG A 87 174.21 -37.64 -8.20
C ARG A 87 172.69 -37.41 -8.29
N GLU A 88 171.96 -38.15 -9.12
CA GLU A 88 170.53 -37.91 -9.36
C GLU A 88 169.62 -38.45 -8.26
N SER A 89 170.06 -39.46 -7.49
CA SER A 89 169.24 -40.15 -6.47
C SER A 89 168.70 -39.20 -5.38
N GLU A 90 169.49 -38.23 -4.93
CA GLU A 90 169.06 -37.29 -3.87
C GLU A 90 168.14 -36.19 -4.43
N LYS A 91 168.28 -35.81 -5.70
CA LYS A 91 167.36 -34.87 -6.36
C LYS A 91 166.03 -35.51 -6.76
N GLN A 92 166.03 -36.78 -7.17
CA GLN A 92 164.79 -37.52 -7.46
C GLN A 92 163.95 -37.74 -6.21
N ASP A 93 164.56 -38.15 -5.08
CA ASP A 93 163.83 -38.30 -3.81
C ASP A 93 163.22 -36.96 -3.34
N LEU A 94 163.91 -35.82 -3.56
CA LEU A 94 163.41 -34.46 -3.29
C LEU A 94 162.23 -34.06 -4.20
N LEU A 95 162.33 -34.36 -5.51
CA LEU A 95 161.26 -34.05 -6.46
C LEU A 95 160.00 -34.87 -6.16
N LEU A 96 160.16 -36.17 -5.89
CA LEU A 96 159.08 -37.08 -5.51
C LEU A 96 158.35 -36.62 -4.24
N LEU A 97 159.11 -36.14 -3.24
CA LEU A 97 158.53 -35.54 -2.03
C LEU A 97 157.68 -34.30 -2.37
N SER A 98 158.16 -33.41 -3.25
CA SER A 98 157.43 -32.20 -3.64
C SER A 98 156.12 -32.51 -4.38
N THR A 99 156.10 -33.52 -5.25
CA THR A 99 154.87 -33.99 -5.91
C THR A 99 153.93 -34.71 -4.96
N ALA A 100 154.43 -35.52 -4.02
CA ALA A 100 153.59 -36.19 -3.03
C ALA A 100 152.88 -35.18 -2.11
N ILE A 101 153.56 -34.09 -1.72
CA ILE A 101 152.95 -32.99 -0.95
C ILE A 101 151.93 -32.21 -1.79
N ALA A 102 152.22 -31.93 -3.06
CA ALA A 102 151.28 -31.25 -3.96
C ALA A 102 150.02 -32.08 -4.27
N ASN A 103 150.15 -33.41 -4.29
CA ASN A 103 149.04 -34.36 -4.54
C ASN A 103 148.30 -34.81 -3.27
N GLY A 104 148.84 -34.56 -2.06
CA GLY A 104 148.25 -34.99 -0.80
C GLY A 104 148.43 -36.48 -0.45
N GLU A 105 149.51 -37.11 -0.92
CA GLU A 105 149.80 -38.55 -0.73
C GLU A 105 150.41 -38.86 0.65
N ASP A 106 150.28 -40.12 1.12
CA ASP A 106 150.80 -40.54 2.44
C ASP A 106 152.34 -40.51 2.48
N LEU A 107 152.88 -39.69 3.40
CA LEU A 107 154.32 -39.48 3.61
C LEU A 107 154.99 -40.61 4.41
N ALA A 108 154.24 -41.56 4.98
CA ALA A 108 154.78 -42.66 5.77
C ALA A 108 155.90 -43.48 5.10
N PRO A 109 155.90 -43.76 3.77
CA PRO A 109 156.99 -44.47 3.12
C PRO A 109 158.31 -43.69 3.14
N PHE A 110 158.26 -42.37 2.92
CA PHE A 110 159.43 -41.49 2.93
C PHE A 110 160.01 -41.35 4.34
N VAL A 111 159.15 -41.23 5.36
CA VAL A 111 159.57 -41.24 6.77
C VAL A 111 160.23 -42.58 7.14
N ARG A 112 159.62 -43.72 6.78
CA ARG A 112 160.22 -45.05 7.04
C ARG A 112 161.56 -45.23 6.31
N LYS A 113 161.69 -44.78 5.06
CA LYS A 113 162.94 -44.81 4.28
C LYS A 113 164.04 -43.96 4.95
N ALA A 114 163.69 -42.75 5.43
CA ALA A 114 164.62 -41.87 6.13
C ALA A 114 165.12 -42.45 7.46
N PHE A 115 164.23 -43.03 8.28
CA PHE A 115 164.60 -43.71 9.52
C PHE A 115 165.42 -45.00 9.29
N ALA A 116 165.05 -45.82 8.30
CA ALA A 116 165.80 -47.04 7.96
C ALA A 116 167.22 -46.75 7.41
N SER A 117 167.44 -45.56 6.83
CA SER A 117 168.75 -45.08 6.38
C SER A 117 169.56 -44.32 7.44
N GLY A 118 169.02 -44.14 8.64
CA GLY A 118 169.70 -43.50 9.78
C GLY A 118 169.94 -41.99 9.65
N ARG A 119 169.19 -41.25 8.80
CA ARG A 119 169.37 -39.80 8.59
C ARG A 119 168.06 -39.01 8.46
N PRO A 120 167.34 -38.75 9.57
CA PRO A 120 166.06 -38.03 9.54
C PRO A 120 166.19 -36.54 9.18
N ASP A 121 167.32 -35.88 9.47
CA ASP A 121 167.46 -34.41 9.33
C ASP A 121 167.34 -33.90 7.88
N SER A 122 167.76 -34.71 6.90
CA SER A 122 167.69 -34.36 5.47
C SER A 122 166.25 -34.17 4.95
N LEU A 123 165.29 -34.89 5.53
CA LEU A 123 163.86 -34.76 5.21
C LEU A 123 163.30 -33.43 5.77
N LEU A 124 163.66 -33.09 7.01
CA LEU A 124 163.24 -31.85 7.67
C LEU A 124 163.73 -30.59 6.95
N GLN A 125 164.97 -30.61 6.46
CA GLN A 125 165.54 -29.49 5.72
C GLN A 125 164.85 -29.29 4.36
N SER A 126 164.47 -30.39 3.70
CA SER A 126 163.71 -30.39 2.44
C SER A 126 162.30 -29.78 2.61
N LEU A 127 161.57 -30.18 3.67
CA LEU A 127 160.25 -29.63 4.00
C LEU A 127 160.29 -28.13 4.29
N ARG A 128 161.30 -27.65 5.06
CA ARG A 128 161.46 -26.22 5.36
C ARG A 128 161.74 -25.37 4.12
N HIS A 129 162.36 -25.91 3.08
CA HIS A 129 162.57 -25.20 1.82
C HIS A 129 161.27 -25.04 1.03
N TYR A 130 160.43 -26.08 0.98
CA TYR A 130 159.13 -26.05 0.29
C TYR A 130 158.18 -24.98 0.85
N VAL A 131 158.08 -24.87 2.19
CA VAL A 131 157.22 -23.87 2.86
C VAL A 131 157.58 -22.44 2.43
N ARG A 132 158.87 -22.06 2.51
CA ARG A 132 159.33 -20.72 2.13
C ARG A 132 159.08 -20.39 0.66
N SER A 133 159.15 -21.39 -0.22
CA SER A 133 158.86 -21.19 -1.64
C SER A 133 157.39 -20.83 -1.88
N LYS A 134 156.45 -21.36 -1.07
CA LYS A 134 155.03 -21.08 -1.20
C LYS A 134 154.59 -19.78 -0.53
N GLU A 135 155.25 -19.36 0.55
CA GLU A 135 155.05 -18.03 1.15
C GLU A 135 155.40 -16.90 0.16
N SER A 136 156.51 -17.04 -0.56
CA SER A 136 156.92 -16.10 -1.62
C SER A 136 155.90 -16.00 -2.77
N GLU A 137 155.35 -17.13 -3.20
CA GLU A 137 154.41 -17.19 -4.34
C GLU A 137 153.07 -16.49 -4.03
N ILE A 138 152.67 -16.47 -2.75
CA ILE A 138 151.47 -15.78 -2.27
C ILE A 138 151.70 -14.25 -2.20
N GLU A 139 152.84 -13.78 -1.72
CA GLU A 139 153.13 -12.33 -1.65
C GLU A 139 153.07 -11.65 -3.01
N ASP A 140 153.60 -12.27 -4.06
CA ASP A 140 153.63 -11.66 -5.39
C ASP A 140 152.25 -11.64 -6.05
N LEU A 141 151.41 -12.64 -5.76
CA LEU A 141 150.01 -12.68 -6.21
C LEU A 141 149.17 -11.59 -5.52
N CYS A 142 149.41 -11.32 -4.22
CA CYS A 142 148.78 -10.21 -3.51
C CYS A 142 149.24 -8.83 -4.01
N LYS A 143 150.49 -8.66 -4.45
CA LYS A 143 150.98 -7.40 -5.04
C LYS A 143 150.32 -7.11 -6.40
N ALA A 144 150.02 -8.14 -7.18
CA ALA A 144 149.50 -7.99 -8.55
C ALA A 144 148.07 -7.41 -8.63
N HIS A 145 147.21 -7.65 -7.63
CA HIS A 145 145.76 -7.39 -7.74
C HIS A 145 145.21 -6.28 -6.84
N TYR A 146 146.06 -5.51 -6.13
CA TYR A 146 145.56 -4.51 -5.19
C TYR A 146 144.90 -3.29 -5.88
N GLN A 147 145.32 -2.93 -7.10
CA GLN A 147 144.78 -1.75 -7.81
C GLN A 147 143.37 -1.98 -8.35
N ASP A 148 143.09 -3.15 -8.95
CA ASP A 148 141.77 -3.49 -9.51
C ASP A 148 140.68 -3.46 -8.43
N PHE A 149 141.01 -3.86 -7.19
CA PHE A 149 140.10 -3.82 -6.06
C PHE A 149 139.69 -2.40 -5.65
N ILE A 150 140.59 -1.41 -5.77
CA ILE A 150 140.27 -0.02 -5.44
C ILE A 150 139.31 0.57 -6.49
N GLY A 151 139.55 0.30 -7.78
CA GLY A 151 138.66 0.75 -8.86
C GLY A 151 137.22 0.27 -8.69
N ALA A 152 137.04 -1.01 -8.34
CA ALA A 152 135.71 -1.59 -8.11
C ALA A 152 134.96 -0.97 -6.91
N VAL A 153 135.65 -0.38 -5.93
CA VAL A 153 135.05 0.28 -4.77
C VAL A 153 134.59 1.71 -5.10
N ASP A 154 135.33 2.45 -5.92
CA ASP A 154 134.94 3.79 -6.36
C ASP A 154 133.75 3.76 -7.34
N ASP A 155 133.68 2.77 -8.25
CA ASP A 155 132.52 2.56 -9.12
C ASP A 155 131.24 2.30 -8.33
N LEU A 156 131.32 1.51 -7.26
CA LEU A 156 130.19 1.19 -6.38
C LEU A 156 129.70 2.40 -5.58
N ARG A 157 130.59 3.39 -5.35
CA ARG A 157 130.25 4.66 -4.70
C ARG A 157 129.52 5.64 -5.63
N SER A 158 129.81 5.63 -6.94
CA SER A 158 129.09 6.48 -7.90
C SER A 158 127.65 6.00 -8.16
N LEU A 159 127.45 4.69 -8.26
CA LEU A 159 126.11 4.08 -8.38
C LEU A 159 125.21 4.38 -7.17
N LEU A 160 125.79 4.53 -5.98
CA LEU A 160 125.06 4.93 -4.78
C LEU A 160 124.60 6.40 -4.83
N SER A 161 125.39 7.32 -5.39
CA SER A 161 124.94 8.71 -5.59
C SER A 161 123.87 8.87 -6.66
N ASP A 162 123.90 8.06 -7.72
CA ASP A 162 122.89 8.11 -8.77
C ASP A 162 121.54 7.53 -8.32
N ALA A 163 121.56 6.51 -7.45
CA ALA A 163 120.35 5.87 -6.93
C ALA A 163 119.46 6.80 -6.07
N ASP A 164 120.05 7.70 -5.27
CA ASP A 164 119.31 8.68 -4.45
C ASP A 164 118.61 9.78 -5.27
N SER A 165 118.94 9.91 -6.57
CA SER A 165 118.41 10.96 -7.44
C SER A 165 117.08 10.62 -8.13
N SER A 166 116.68 9.35 -8.16
CA SER A 166 115.50 8.88 -8.91
C SER A 166 114.29 8.64 -8.02
N ASN A 167 113.39 9.63 -7.93
CA ASN A 167 112.22 9.60 -7.05
C ASN A 167 110.91 9.40 -7.85
N PRO A 168 110.56 8.18 -8.29
CA PRO A 168 109.29 7.92 -8.99
C PRO A 168 108.06 8.16 -8.12
N ASN A 169 108.24 8.26 -6.79
CA ASN A 169 107.18 8.54 -5.84
C ASN A 169 106.66 9.98 -5.96
N SER A 170 107.52 10.96 -6.29
CA SER A 170 107.08 12.35 -6.52
C SER A 170 106.24 12.50 -7.79
N LEU A 171 106.53 11.70 -8.82
CA LEU A 171 105.84 11.71 -10.12
C LEU A 171 104.51 10.94 -10.04
N LEU A 172 104.43 9.87 -9.23
CA LEU A 172 103.17 9.24 -8.85
C LEU A 172 102.31 10.17 -7.98
N GLN A 173 102.88 10.84 -6.98
CA GLN A 173 102.17 11.83 -6.16
C GLN A 173 101.63 13.00 -6.99
N SER A 174 102.43 13.56 -7.91
CA SER A 174 102.02 14.72 -8.73
C SER A 174 100.90 14.42 -9.73
N VAL A 175 100.75 13.16 -10.16
CA VAL A 175 99.64 12.72 -11.02
C VAL A 175 98.45 12.21 -10.18
N ALA A 176 98.69 11.47 -9.09
CA ALA A 176 97.63 10.89 -8.28
C ALA A 176 96.92 11.92 -7.39
N ALA A 177 97.61 12.94 -6.85
CA ALA A 177 97.00 13.96 -6.01
C ALA A 177 95.90 14.78 -6.72
N PRO A 178 96.10 15.32 -7.95
CA PRO A 178 95.03 15.99 -8.69
C PRO A 178 93.94 15.02 -9.18
N LEU A 179 94.26 13.74 -9.38
CA LEU A 179 93.25 12.73 -9.74
C LEU A 179 92.36 12.35 -8.55
N LEU A 180 92.94 12.27 -7.34
CA LEU A 180 92.24 12.03 -6.09
C LEU A 180 91.37 13.24 -5.71
N SER A 181 91.90 14.46 -5.80
CA SER A 181 91.07 15.65 -5.56
C SER A 181 89.96 15.81 -6.60
N SER A 182 90.18 15.40 -7.85
CA SER A 182 89.12 15.31 -8.86
C SER A 182 88.11 14.19 -8.58
N LEU A 183 88.52 13.09 -7.93
CA LEU A 183 87.63 12.01 -7.53
C LEU A 183 86.79 12.42 -6.31
N ASP A 184 87.40 13.07 -5.31
CA ASP A 184 86.71 13.60 -4.15
C ASP A 184 85.71 14.69 -4.58
N ALA A 185 86.11 15.63 -5.44
CA ALA A 185 85.21 16.61 -6.03
C ALA A 185 84.07 15.95 -6.85
N TYR A 186 84.33 14.83 -7.53
CA TYR A 186 83.29 14.05 -8.21
C TYR A 186 82.36 13.31 -7.22
N LEU A 187 82.88 12.78 -6.11
CA LEU A 187 82.09 12.13 -5.07
C LEU A 187 81.23 13.13 -4.31
N GLU A 188 81.76 14.32 -4.01
CA GLU A 188 81.01 15.46 -3.46
C GLU A 188 79.93 15.91 -4.44
N ALA A 189 80.27 16.15 -5.72
CA ALA A 189 79.30 16.51 -6.76
C ALA A 189 78.24 15.42 -6.96
N SER A 190 78.61 14.14 -6.87
CA SER A 190 77.69 12.99 -6.96
C SER A 190 76.80 12.88 -5.72
N ALA A 191 77.31 13.20 -4.52
CA ALA A 191 76.51 13.28 -3.31
C ALA A 191 75.53 14.45 -3.37
N VAL A 192 75.97 15.62 -3.84
CA VAL A 192 75.10 16.78 -4.11
C VAL A 192 74.04 16.44 -5.17
N ALA A 193 74.40 15.81 -6.28
CA ALA A 193 73.45 15.39 -7.32
C ALA A 193 72.42 14.38 -6.80
N ARG A 194 72.84 13.42 -5.97
CA ARG A 194 71.93 12.46 -5.31
C ARG A 194 71.00 13.14 -4.30
N ASN A 195 71.51 14.10 -3.52
CA ASN A 195 70.71 14.89 -2.59
C ASN A 195 69.70 15.80 -3.34
N LEU A 196 70.11 16.43 -4.44
CA LEU A 196 69.25 17.20 -5.33
C LEU A 196 68.17 16.33 -5.98
N ALA A 197 68.51 15.12 -6.45
CA ALA A 197 67.54 14.17 -6.99
C ALA A 197 66.51 13.72 -5.94
N ALA A 198 66.94 13.45 -4.71
CA ALA A 198 66.04 13.14 -3.59
C ALA A 198 65.15 14.34 -3.20
N ALA A 199 65.70 15.57 -3.22
CA ALA A 199 64.95 16.79 -2.98
C ALA A 199 63.92 17.07 -4.08
N LEU A 200 64.28 16.89 -5.35
CA LEU A 200 63.37 17.00 -6.51
C LEU A 200 62.24 15.96 -6.44
N SER A 201 62.56 14.69 -6.16
CA SER A 201 61.56 13.63 -5.97
C SER A 201 60.61 13.94 -4.82
N SER A 202 61.13 14.49 -3.72
CA SER A 202 60.34 14.93 -2.57
C SER A 202 59.44 16.12 -2.93
N ALA A 203 59.97 17.11 -3.66
CA ALA A 203 59.22 18.28 -4.11
C ALA A 203 58.08 17.89 -5.07
N HIS A 204 58.33 17.02 -6.06
CA HIS A 204 57.29 16.49 -6.95
C HIS A 204 56.20 15.73 -6.17
N SER A 205 56.58 14.95 -5.15
CA SER A 205 55.62 14.26 -4.28
C SER A 205 54.76 15.23 -3.48
N CYS A 206 55.35 16.30 -2.94
CA CYS A 206 54.62 17.37 -2.26
C CYS A 206 53.70 18.16 -3.21
N VAL A 207 54.14 18.45 -4.45
CA VAL A 207 53.30 19.13 -5.45
C VAL A 207 52.08 18.28 -5.82
N ARG A 208 52.26 16.98 -6.08
CA ARG A 208 51.14 16.05 -6.34
C ARG A 208 50.19 15.94 -5.15
N LEU A 209 50.72 15.92 -3.92
CA LEU A 209 49.91 15.94 -2.71
C LEU A 209 49.06 17.21 -2.62
N LEU A 210 49.68 18.39 -2.82
CA LEU A 210 48.99 19.67 -2.76
C LEU A 210 47.91 19.80 -3.83
N ASP A 211 48.20 19.43 -5.09
CA ASP A 211 47.23 19.42 -6.20
C ASP A 211 46.03 18.48 -5.93
N LEU A 212 46.25 17.32 -5.30
CA LEU A 212 45.16 16.44 -4.88
C LEU A 212 44.34 17.02 -3.70
N CYS A 213 44.98 17.72 -2.76
CA CYS A 213 44.29 18.45 -1.69
C CYS A 213 43.47 19.63 -2.25
N ASP A 214 44.01 20.37 -3.21
CA ASP A 214 43.36 21.50 -3.87
C ASP A 214 42.10 21.03 -4.59
N ARG A 215 42.23 20.01 -5.46
CA ARG A 215 41.09 19.37 -6.14
C ARG A 215 40.05 18.78 -5.17
N ALA A 216 40.46 18.27 -4.01
CA ALA A 216 39.53 17.81 -2.98
C ALA A 216 38.75 18.97 -2.34
N ASN A 217 39.41 20.11 -2.10
CA ASN A 217 38.80 21.33 -1.57
C ASN A 217 37.85 21.99 -2.59
N ASP A 218 38.25 22.12 -3.85
CA ASP A 218 37.43 22.66 -4.94
C ASP A 218 36.13 21.84 -5.09
N HIS A 219 36.24 20.52 -5.19
CA HIS A 219 35.08 19.64 -5.26
C HIS A 219 34.20 19.70 -4.00
N PHE A 220 34.75 20.08 -2.85
CA PHE A 220 33.98 20.31 -1.63
C PHE A 220 33.27 21.67 -1.63
N ALA A 221 33.92 22.72 -2.15
CA ALA A 221 33.31 24.03 -2.35
C ALA A 221 32.12 23.94 -3.33
N ASP A 222 32.32 23.27 -4.47
CA ASP A 222 31.34 23.03 -5.54
C ASP A 222 30.17 22.09 -5.17
N ASP A 223 30.04 21.68 -3.90
CA ASP A 223 29.05 20.70 -3.41
C ASP A 223 29.15 19.29 -4.05
N ASN A 224 30.21 19.01 -4.80
CA ASN A 224 30.49 17.74 -5.46
C ASN A 224 31.07 16.69 -4.49
N LEU A 225 30.38 16.46 -3.36
CA LEU A 225 30.79 15.63 -2.23
C LEU A 225 31.31 14.24 -2.62
N TYR A 226 30.72 13.57 -3.61
CA TYR A 226 31.23 12.27 -4.09
C TYR A 226 32.62 12.39 -4.72
N ARG A 227 32.86 13.40 -5.57
CA ARG A 227 34.17 13.63 -6.20
C ARG A 227 35.21 14.07 -5.17
N ALA A 228 34.80 14.90 -4.22
CA ALA A 228 35.62 15.31 -3.08
C ALA A 228 36.07 14.10 -2.24
N LEU A 229 35.14 13.21 -1.86
CA LEU A 229 35.46 11.98 -1.13
C LEU A 229 36.35 11.04 -1.96
N ARG A 230 36.14 10.89 -3.27
CA ARG A 230 37.03 10.10 -4.14
C ARG A 230 38.44 10.68 -4.26
N ALA A 231 38.60 11.99 -4.22
CA ALA A 231 39.90 12.65 -4.14
C ALA A 231 40.58 12.35 -2.79
N VAL A 232 39.83 12.42 -1.68
CA VAL A 232 40.31 12.05 -0.33
C VAL A 232 40.67 10.57 -0.20
N ASP A 233 39.89 9.65 -0.78
CA ASP A 233 40.23 8.22 -0.84
C ASP A 233 41.54 8.00 -1.62
N SER A 234 41.82 8.83 -2.63
CA SER A 234 43.05 8.77 -3.42
C SER A 234 44.24 9.34 -2.64
N LEU A 235 44.05 10.45 -1.92
CA LEU A 235 45.03 10.98 -0.96
C LEU A 235 45.39 9.94 0.12
N GLU A 236 44.39 9.23 0.66
CA GLU A 236 44.59 8.18 1.66
C GLU A 236 45.40 7.00 1.10
N ARG A 237 45.00 6.45 -0.06
CA ARG A 237 45.72 5.33 -0.69
C ARG A 237 47.15 5.69 -1.09
N ASP A 238 47.35 6.87 -1.67
CA ASP A 238 48.64 7.25 -2.25
C ASP A 238 49.63 7.75 -1.18
N PHE A 239 49.15 8.39 -0.09
CA PHE A 239 50.01 9.16 0.82
C PHE A 239 49.91 8.82 2.33
N LEU A 240 49.01 7.94 2.80
CA LEU A 240 49.08 7.49 4.21
C LEU A 240 50.10 6.38 4.48
N LEU A 241 50.77 5.85 3.45
CA LEU A 241 51.83 4.85 3.60
C LEU A 241 53.12 5.45 4.25
N PRO A 242 53.86 4.68 5.07
CA PRO A 242 55.00 5.18 5.85
C PRO A 242 56.16 5.81 5.06
N ASP A 243 56.29 5.49 3.78
CA ASP A 243 57.41 5.94 2.92
C ASP A 243 56.98 6.96 1.86
N ALA A 244 55.68 7.25 1.72
CA ALA A 244 55.13 8.03 0.60
C ALA A 244 55.15 9.56 0.81
N VAL A 245 55.17 10.04 2.06
CA VAL A 245 55.15 11.48 2.39
C VAL A 245 56.52 11.92 2.91
N PRO A 246 57.21 12.89 2.26
CA PRO A 246 58.55 13.33 2.65
C PRO A 246 58.69 13.96 4.04
N SER A 247 57.59 14.44 4.66
CA SER A 247 57.64 15.02 6.00
C SER A 247 56.62 14.41 6.98
N VAL A 248 57.07 14.14 8.19
CA VAL A 248 56.23 13.61 9.28
C VAL A 248 55.15 14.63 9.69
N ALA A 249 55.42 15.93 9.53
CA ALA A 249 54.46 16.99 9.81
C ALA A 249 53.26 16.97 8.86
N LEU A 250 53.49 16.88 7.54
CA LEU A 250 52.41 16.76 6.56
C LEU A 250 51.62 15.47 6.76
N ARG A 251 52.29 14.35 7.10
CA ARG A 251 51.61 13.08 7.40
C ARG A 251 50.68 13.18 8.61
N ARG A 252 51.14 13.77 9.72
CA ARG A 252 50.30 14.03 10.91
C ARG A 252 49.14 14.97 10.60
N MET A 253 49.36 15.97 9.74
CA MET A 253 48.29 16.85 9.27
C MET A 253 47.23 16.06 8.48
N LEU A 254 47.61 15.27 7.49
CA LEU A 254 46.68 14.43 6.72
C LEU A 254 45.91 13.45 7.60
N GLN A 255 46.61 12.75 8.51
CA GLN A 255 46.00 11.82 9.48
C GLN A 255 44.93 12.49 10.37
N ARG A 256 45.07 13.79 10.67
CA ARG A 256 44.08 14.56 11.42
C ARG A 256 42.97 15.13 10.53
N GLN A 257 43.31 15.62 9.34
CA GLN A 257 42.38 16.36 8.49
C GLN A 257 41.49 15.45 7.63
N ILE A 258 41.97 14.27 7.20
CA ILE A 258 41.16 13.32 6.41
C ILE A 258 39.90 12.87 7.18
N PRO A 259 39.98 12.44 8.48
CA PRO A 259 38.79 12.15 9.28
C PRO A 259 37.90 13.38 9.52
N ALA A 260 38.51 14.56 9.73
CA ALA A 260 37.75 15.80 9.94
C ALA A 260 36.94 16.21 8.70
N PHE A 261 37.52 16.07 7.50
CA PHE A 261 36.88 16.30 6.22
C PHE A 261 35.72 15.32 5.97
N ARG A 262 35.93 14.02 6.23
CA ARG A 262 34.85 13.02 6.15
C ARG A 262 33.70 13.33 7.11
N ALA A 263 34.00 13.73 8.35
CA ALA A 263 32.98 14.17 9.31
C ALA A 263 32.27 15.48 8.88
N GLN A 264 32.95 16.40 8.18
CA GLN A 264 32.32 17.60 7.62
C GLN A 264 31.41 17.27 6.44
N ALA A 265 31.82 16.33 5.56
CA ALA A 265 30.99 15.80 4.48
C ALA A 265 29.73 15.10 5.03
N GLU A 266 29.89 14.24 6.06
CA GLU A 266 28.79 13.58 6.77
C GLU A 266 27.78 14.60 7.32
N ARG A 267 28.25 15.66 8.01
CA ARG A 267 27.36 16.70 8.54
C ARG A 267 26.61 17.44 7.44
N ARG A 268 27.27 17.80 6.34
CA ARG A 268 26.67 18.53 5.22
C ARG A 268 25.56 17.70 4.56
N ILE A 269 25.85 16.46 4.17
CA ILE A 269 24.85 15.59 3.55
C ILE A 269 23.72 15.19 4.51
N SER A 270 24.00 15.09 5.82
CA SER A 270 22.96 14.85 6.83
C SER A 270 22.02 16.04 7.00
N LYS A 271 22.52 17.27 6.86
CA LYS A 271 21.69 18.46 6.83
C LYS A 271 20.81 18.46 5.58
N ASP A 272 21.39 18.27 4.40
CA ASP A 272 20.63 18.24 3.13
C ASP A 272 19.53 17.16 3.15
N PHE A 273 19.82 16.00 3.73
CA PHE A 273 18.83 14.94 3.98
C PHE A 273 17.75 15.35 5.00
N SER A 274 18.11 16.04 6.08
CA SER A 274 17.16 16.53 7.09
C SER A 274 16.21 17.58 6.49
N ASP A 275 16.74 18.50 5.68
CA ASP A 275 15.96 19.50 4.96
C ASP A 275 15.00 18.81 3.95
N TRP A 276 15.48 17.76 3.26
CA TRP A 276 14.63 16.91 2.41
C TRP A 276 13.54 16.17 3.19
N MET A 277 13.82 15.66 4.40
CA MET A 277 12.82 15.00 5.27
C MET A 277 11.67 15.94 5.67
N VAL A 278 11.96 17.23 5.88
CA VAL A 278 10.91 18.24 6.12
C VAL A 278 10.11 18.50 4.84
N HIS A 279 10.78 18.66 3.70
CA HIS A 279 10.11 18.91 2.42
C HIS A 279 9.21 17.74 1.99
N ILE A 280 9.70 16.49 2.09
CA ILE A 280 8.94 15.31 1.71
C ILE A 280 7.72 15.08 2.61
N ARG A 281 7.73 15.53 3.88
CA ARG A 281 6.53 15.52 4.75
C ARG A 281 5.40 16.35 4.18
N VAL A 282 5.68 17.56 3.72
CA VAL A 282 4.69 18.48 3.12
C VAL A 282 4.26 17.98 1.74
N ALA A 283 5.21 17.52 0.92
CA ALA A 283 4.90 16.94 -0.39
C ALA A 283 4.01 15.69 -0.28
N SER A 284 4.26 14.82 0.71
CA SER A 284 3.45 13.61 0.98
C SER A 284 1.96 13.93 1.03
N ARG A 285 1.54 14.93 1.83
CA ARG A 285 0.12 15.32 1.93
C ARG A 285 -0.51 15.60 0.57
N ASN A 286 0.18 16.36 -0.27
CA ASN A 286 -0.30 16.75 -1.59
C ASN A 286 -0.32 15.56 -2.55
N LEU A 287 0.68 14.67 -2.48
CA LEU A 287 0.73 13.42 -3.26
C LEU A 287 -0.45 12.51 -2.91
N GLY A 288 -0.73 12.31 -1.63
CA GLY A 288 -1.88 11.52 -1.17
C GLY A 288 -3.21 12.14 -1.56
N GLN A 289 -3.36 13.46 -1.45
CA GLN A 289 -4.57 14.17 -1.88
C GLN A 289 -4.81 14.03 -3.39
N MET A 290 -3.76 14.15 -4.22
CA MET A 290 -3.86 13.91 -5.67
C MET A 290 -4.19 12.45 -6.00
N ALA A 291 -3.58 11.48 -5.30
CA ALA A 291 -3.82 10.06 -5.53
C ALA A 291 -5.26 9.65 -5.18
N ILE A 292 -5.77 10.11 -4.03
CA ILE A 292 -7.17 9.93 -3.61
C ILE A 292 -8.12 10.67 -4.57
N GLY A 293 -7.74 11.87 -5.04
CA GLY A 293 -8.48 12.62 -6.06
C GLY A 293 -8.64 11.84 -7.37
N ARG A 294 -7.61 11.09 -7.81
CA ARG A 294 -7.72 10.19 -8.97
C ARG A 294 -8.61 8.99 -8.72
N ALA A 295 -8.55 8.38 -7.54
CA ALA A 295 -9.48 7.32 -7.18
C ALA A 295 -10.94 7.82 -7.20
N SER A 296 -11.18 9.06 -6.76
CA SER A 296 -12.49 9.72 -6.83
C SER A 296 -12.94 9.95 -8.27
N ALA A 297 -12.09 10.54 -9.12
CA ALA A 297 -12.40 10.78 -10.53
C ALA A 297 -12.60 9.48 -11.35
N ALA A 298 -11.93 8.39 -10.97
CA ALA A 298 -12.17 7.06 -11.55
C ALA A 298 -13.53 6.50 -11.11
N ARG A 299 -13.87 6.61 -9.81
CA ARG A 299 -15.20 6.22 -9.29
C ARG A 299 -16.34 6.99 -9.96
N GLN A 300 -16.19 8.30 -10.16
CA GLN A 300 -17.20 9.13 -10.83
C GLN A 300 -17.47 8.64 -12.26
N ARG A 301 -16.42 8.35 -13.04
CA ARG A 301 -16.56 7.76 -14.39
C ARG A 301 -17.22 6.38 -14.36
N GLU A 302 -16.88 5.53 -13.38
CA GLU A 302 -17.51 4.21 -13.21
C GLU A 302 -19.01 4.33 -12.91
N GLU A 303 -19.42 5.28 -12.06
CA GLU A 303 -20.83 5.55 -11.75
C GLU A 303 -21.59 6.10 -12.97
N GLU A 304 -20.99 7.05 -13.72
CA GLU A 304 -21.57 7.56 -14.98
C GLU A 304 -21.79 6.45 -16.01
N LEU A 305 -20.85 5.51 -16.13
CA LEU A 305 -21.00 4.33 -16.99
C LEU A 305 -22.14 3.42 -16.49
N ARG A 306 -22.27 3.17 -15.18
CA ARG A 306 -23.40 2.42 -14.61
C ARG A 306 -24.74 3.12 -14.79
N VAL A 307 -24.79 4.44 -14.76
CA VAL A 307 -26.03 5.20 -15.05
C VAL A 307 -26.40 5.06 -16.53
N LYS A 308 -25.44 5.23 -17.45
CA LYS A 308 -25.66 5.01 -18.89
C LYS A 308 -26.11 3.57 -19.20
N GLN A 309 -25.50 2.57 -18.57
CA GLN A 309 -25.91 1.17 -18.70
C GLN A 309 -27.36 0.96 -18.24
N ARG A 310 -27.73 1.44 -17.05
CA ARG A 310 -29.11 1.34 -16.53
C ARG A 310 -30.12 2.00 -17.47
N GLN A 311 -29.80 3.17 -18.03
CA GLN A 311 -30.65 3.84 -19.03
C GLN A 311 -30.79 3.02 -20.32
N ALA A 312 -29.72 2.37 -20.79
CA ALA A 312 -29.76 1.49 -21.96
C ALA A 312 -30.61 0.22 -21.70
N GLU A 313 -30.51 -0.38 -20.51
CA GLU A 313 -31.34 -1.51 -20.10
C GLU A 313 -32.83 -1.14 -20.00
N GLU A 314 -33.15 0.04 -19.49
CA GLU A 314 -34.52 0.59 -19.47
C GLU A 314 -35.07 0.82 -20.90
N GLN A 315 -34.27 1.41 -21.79
CA GLN A 315 -34.66 1.64 -23.18
C GLN A 315 -34.78 0.35 -24.00
N SER A 316 -33.96 -0.66 -23.71
CA SER A 316 -34.05 -1.99 -24.33
C SER A 316 -35.36 -2.71 -23.97
N ARG A 317 -36.01 -2.39 -22.83
CA ARG A 317 -37.36 -2.90 -22.53
C ARG A 317 -38.45 -2.33 -23.43
N LEU A 318 -38.22 -1.21 -24.11
CA LEU A 318 -39.15 -0.57 -25.05
C LEU A 318 -38.87 -0.93 -26.52
N SER A 319 -37.74 -1.58 -26.83
CA SER A 319 -37.31 -1.88 -28.20
C SER A 319 -36.81 -3.31 -28.33
N LEU A 320 -37.44 -4.10 -29.20
CA LEU A 320 -37.15 -5.52 -29.49
C LEU A 320 -35.79 -5.77 -30.21
N ARG A 321 -34.79 -4.90 -30.02
CA ARG A 321 -33.42 -5.10 -30.51
C ARG A 321 -32.44 -5.15 -29.36
N ASP A 322 -31.69 -6.25 -29.29
CA ASP A 322 -30.48 -6.36 -28.50
C ASP A 322 -29.43 -5.35 -28.99
N CYS A 323 -29.27 -4.25 -28.26
CA CYS A 323 -28.16 -3.32 -28.47
C CYS A 323 -26.95 -3.78 -27.65
N VAL A 324 -26.10 -4.61 -28.27
CA VAL A 324 -24.77 -4.92 -27.75
C VAL A 324 -23.89 -3.69 -27.96
N TYR A 325 -23.74 -2.85 -26.93
CA TYR A 325 -22.76 -1.78 -26.92
C TYR A 325 -21.39 -2.34 -26.52
N SER A 326 -20.41 -2.24 -27.43
CA SER A 326 -19.00 -2.43 -27.10
C SER A 326 -18.53 -1.30 -26.20
N LEU A 327 -17.98 -1.65 -25.04
CA LEU A 327 -17.23 -0.72 -24.21
C LEU A 327 -15.87 -0.49 -24.87
N ASP A 328 -15.69 0.67 -25.51
CA ASP A 328 -14.35 1.16 -25.82
C ASP A 328 -13.71 1.60 -24.49
N GLU A 329 -12.84 0.74 -23.95
CA GLU A 329 -11.98 1.09 -22.82
C GLU A 329 -10.94 2.10 -23.32
N GLU A 330 -11.15 3.39 -23.02
CA GLU A 330 -10.09 4.39 -23.15
C GLU A 330 -8.98 4.07 -22.14
N ASP A 331 -7.97 3.35 -22.65
CA ASP A 331 -6.81 2.78 -21.94
C ASP A 331 -5.82 3.89 -21.50
N ASP A 332 -6.29 4.73 -20.57
CA ASP A 332 -5.64 6.00 -20.19
C ASP A 332 -4.53 5.76 -19.14
N ALA A 333 -3.42 5.20 -19.63
CA ALA A 333 -2.09 5.12 -19.01
C ALA A 333 -2.01 4.46 -17.61
N ASP A 334 -2.03 3.13 -17.61
CA ASP A 334 -2.10 2.24 -16.44
C ASP A 334 -0.82 2.16 -15.54
N ASP A 335 0.02 3.21 -15.48
CA ASP A 335 1.11 3.30 -14.49
C ASP A 335 0.72 4.21 -13.31
N PRO A 336 0.53 3.66 -12.09
CA PRO A 336 0.25 4.43 -10.87
C PRO A 336 1.27 5.54 -10.58
N LEU A 337 2.50 5.43 -11.07
CA LEU A 337 3.58 6.39 -10.84
C LEU A 337 3.69 7.50 -11.91
N SER A 338 3.27 7.26 -13.15
CA SER A 338 3.45 8.21 -14.26
C SER A 338 2.61 9.48 -14.11
N GLY A 339 1.43 9.39 -13.48
CA GLY A 339 0.58 10.56 -13.23
C GLY A 339 0.91 11.34 -11.96
N VAL A 340 1.39 10.70 -10.89
CA VAL A 340 1.60 11.38 -9.59
C VAL A 340 2.90 12.18 -9.67
N GLY A 341 2.76 13.51 -9.84
CA GLY A 341 3.85 14.44 -10.18
C GLY A 341 5.19 14.08 -9.51
N ALA A 342 6.21 13.88 -10.36
CA ALA A 342 7.47 13.25 -9.98
C ALA A 342 8.21 14.01 -8.88
N PHE A 343 7.90 13.69 -7.62
CA PHE A 343 8.62 14.20 -6.46
C PHE A 343 10.07 13.70 -6.48
N GLU A 344 11.00 14.57 -6.09
CA GLU A 344 12.42 14.30 -6.29
C GLU A 344 13.01 13.47 -5.13
N LEU A 345 13.46 12.25 -5.46
CA LEU A 345 14.21 11.37 -4.56
C LEU A 345 15.74 11.53 -4.70
N THR A 346 16.21 12.43 -5.58
CA THR A 346 17.64 12.70 -5.78
C THR A 346 18.38 13.05 -4.49
N PRO A 347 17.86 13.89 -3.55
CA PRO A 347 18.57 14.18 -2.31
C PRO A 347 18.74 12.94 -1.42
N LEU A 348 17.70 12.09 -1.34
CA LEU A 348 17.74 10.81 -0.62
C LEU A 348 18.81 9.87 -1.21
N TYR A 349 18.82 9.70 -2.53
CA TYR A 349 19.75 8.78 -3.20
C TYR A 349 21.19 9.32 -3.24
N ARG A 350 21.36 10.64 -3.36
CA ARG A 350 22.65 11.32 -3.17
C ARG A 350 23.17 11.08 -1.76
N ALA A 351 22.32 11.21 -0.73
CA ALA A 351 22.70 10.93 0.65
C ALA A 351 23.09 9.46 0.84
N TYR A 352 22.26 8.51 0.42
CA TYR A 352 22.53 7.08 0.52
C TYR A 352 23.86 6.68 -0.15
N HIS A 353 24.11 7.17 -1.37
CA HIS A 353 25.36 6.89 -2.12
C HIS A 353 26.61 7.53 -1.48
N ILE A 354 26.48 8.72 -0.88
CA ILE A 354 27.58 9.33 -0.10
C ILE A 354 27.85 8.53 1.18
N TYR A 355 26.81 8.09 1.89
CA TYR A 355 26.94 7.23 3.08
C TYR A 355 27.54 5.86 2.75
N GLN A 356 27.22 5.26 1.59
CA GLN A 356 27.91 4.08 1.05
C GLN A 356 29.40 4.36 0.79
N THR A 357 29.73 5.53 0.20
CA THR A 357 31.13 5.95 -0.04
C THR A 357 31.91 6.13 1.26
N LEU A 358 31.25 6.57 2.34
CA LEU A 358 31.83 6.70 3.68
C LEU A 358 31.91 5.36 4.46
N GLY A 359 31.34 4.27 3.94
CA GLY A 359 31.26 2.98 4.64
C GLY A 359 30.25 2.95 5.81
N LEU A 360 29.31 3.90 5.85
CA LEU A 360 28.35 4.09 6.94
C LEU A 360 26.91 3.68 6.55
N THR A 361 26.78 2.74 5.62
CA THR A 361 25.50 2.31 5.00
C THR A 361 24.45 1.93 6.04
N ASP A 362 24.74 1.00 6.96
CA ASP A 362 23.75 0.47 7.90
C ASP A 362 23.24 1.53 8.88
N ARG A 363 24.14 2.44 9.30
CA ARG A 363 23.80 3.60 10.13
C ARG A 363 22.84 4.54 9.41
N PHE A 364 23.01 4.76 8.11
CA PHE A 364 22.07 5.58 7.32
C PHE A 364 20.71 4.89 7.14
N ARG A 365 20.68 3.57 6.91
CA ARG A 365 19.41 2.80 6.83
C ARG A 365 18.59 2.94 8.11
N GLN A 366 19.22 2.69 9.25
CA GLN A 366 18.59 2.82 10.58
C GLN A 366 18.12 4.26 10.83
N TYR A 367 18.96 5.25 10.50
CA TYR A 367 18.62 6.67 10.62
C TYR A 367 17.44 7.07 9.73
N TYR A 368 17.37 6.59 8.49
CA TYR A 368 16.22 6.79 7.60
C TYR A 368 14.96 6.18 8.22
N PHE A 369 14.99 4.89 8.55
CA PHE A 369 13.82 4.14 9.02
C PHE A 369 13.25 4.71 10.32
N GLU A 370 14.08 4.96 11.34
CA GLU A 370 13.59 5.50 12.62
C GLU A 370 13.05 6.93 12.47
N ASN A 371 13.64 7.79 11.62
CA ASN A 371 13.06 9.12 11.37
C ASN A 371 11.72 9.04 10.63
N ARG A 372 11.56 8.15 9.64
CA ARG A 372 10.29 7.97 8.93
C ARG A 372 9.22 7.37 9.84
N LYS A 373 9.57 6.44 10.71
CA LYS A 373 8.71 5.88 11.77
C LYS A 373 8.27 6.93 12.80
N LEU A 374 9.19 7.79 13.26
CA LEU A 374 8.87 8.93 14.13
C LEU A 374 7.95 9.95 13.44
N GLN A 375 8.21 10.24 12.17
CA GLN A 375 7.37 11.12 11.35
C GLN A 375 5.95 10.57 11.23
N LEU A 376 5.78 9.29 10.87
CA LEU A 376 4.49 8.61 10.80
C LEU A 376 3.76 8.64 12.16
N THR A 377 4.49 8.38 13.25
CA THR A 377 3.94 8.42 14.62
C THR A 377 3.48 9.84 15.01
N SER A 378 4.19 10.87 14.55
CA SER A 378 3.79 12.28 14.72
C SER A 378 2.59 12.65 13.85
N ASP A 379 2.52 12.17 12.60
CA ASP A 379 1.38 12.39 11.69
C ASP A 379 0.07 11.75 12.21
N PHE A 380 0.17 10.74 13.10
CA PHE A 380 -0.99 10.17 13.80
C PHE A 380 -1.55 11.00 14.96
N GLN A 381 -0.88 12.06 15.39
CA GLN A 381 -1.37 12.93 16.46
C GLN A 381 -2.41 13.90 15.90
N VAL A 382 -3.65 13.42 15.75
CA VAL A 382 -4.81 14.28 15.42
C VAL A 382 -4.90 15.37 16.49
N SER A 383 -4.77 16.63 16.08
CA SER A 383 -4.81 17.77 16.98
C SER A 383 -6.21 17.90 17.60
N SER A 384 -6.32 17.82 18.92
CA SER A 384 -7.59 17.87 19.65
C SER A 384 -8.33 19.22 19.52
N MET A 385 -7.69 20.23 18.94
CA MET A 385 -8.25 21.55 18.68
C MET A 385 -9.13 21.62 17.42
N THR A 386 -9.01 20.66 16.50
CA THR A 386 -9.78 20.62 15.24
C THR A 386 -10.72 19.42 15.22
N PRO A 387 -12.02 19.58 14.91
CA PRO A 387 -12.92 18.45 14.72
C PRO A 387 -12.38 17.45 13.69
N PHE A 388 -12.53 16.15 13.97
CA PHE A 388 -12.09 15.10 13.04
C PHE A 388 -12.81 15.20 11.68
N LEU A 389 -14.08 15.62 11.68
CA LEU A 389 -14.86 15.82 10.46
C LEU A 389 -14.26 16.89 9.52
N GLU A 390 -13.58 17.90 10.03
CA GLU A 390 -12.92 18.92 9.21
C GLU A 390 -11.52 18.49 8.75
N SER A 391 -10.83 17.69 9.58
CA SER A 391 -9.43 17.31 9.37
C SER A 391 -9.22 15.96 8.66
N HIS A 392 -10.25 15.08 8.60
CA HIS A 392 -10.13 13.70 8.10
C HIS A 392 -9.46 13.59 6.72
N GLN A 393 -9.79 14.48 5.78
CA GLN A 393 -9.20 14.46 4.44
C GLN A 393 -7.68 14.68 4.50
N THR A 394 -7.24 15.68 5.28
CA THR A 394 -5.81 15.99 5.43
C THR A 394 -5.05 14.89 6.17
N PHE A 395 -5.69 14.26 7.17
CA PHE A 395 -5.16 13.13 7.93
C PHE A 395 -4.92 11.90 7.03
N PHE A 396 -5.95 11.46 6.31
CA PHE A 396 -5.84 10.30 5.43
C PHE A 396 -4.96 10.58 4.20
N ALA A 397 -4.97 11.80 3.65
CA ALA A 397 -4.06 12.21 2.58
C ALA A 397 -2.59 12.20 3.02
N GLN A 398 -2.28 12.63 4.26
CA GLN A 398 -0.93 12.57 4.81
C GLN A 398 -0.42 11.12 4.87
N ILE A 399 -1.25 10.20 5.38
CA ILE A 399 -0.92 8.78 5.51
C ILE A 399 -0.77 8.13 4.12
N ALA A 400 -1.72 8.37 3.20
CA ALA A 400 -1.62 7.88 1.82
C ALA A 400 -0.33 8.34 1.15
N GLY A 401 0.00 9.63 1.28
CA GLY A 401 1.23 10.22 0.77
C GLY A 401 2.49 9.56 1.33
N PHE A 402 2.54 9.32 2.65
CA PHE A 402 3.64 8.65 3.31
C PHE A 402 3.91 7.27 2.67
N PHE A 403 2.88 6.43 2.54
CA PHE A 403 3.02 5.08 2.01
C PHE A 403 3.26 5.02 0.48
N ILE A 404 2.81 6.03 -0.28
CA ILE A 404 3.19 6.21 -1.70
C ILE A 404 4.69 6.55 -1.82
N VAL A 405 5.23 7.37 -0.91
CA VAL A 405 6.67 7.68 -0.86
C VAL A 405 7.48 6.44 -0.48
N GLU A 406 7.10 5.71 0.59
CA GLU A 406 7.81 4.50 1.00
C GLU A 406 7.78 3.41 -0.08
N GLU A 407 6.64 3.19 -0.74
CA GLU A 407 6.53 2.21 -1.82
C GLU A 407 7.43 2.56 -3.02
N ARG A 408 7.57 3.86 -3.35
CA ARG A 408 8.55 4.29 -4.37
C ARG A 408 9.99 4.10 -3.89
N VAL A 409 10.30 4.44 -2.64
CA VAL A 409 11.63 4.23 -2.05
C VAL A 409 11.99 2.75 -1.98
N LEU A 410 11.03 1.87 -1.69
CA LEU A 410 11.20 0.41 -1.73
C LEU A 410 11.57 -0.07 -3.14
N ARG A 411 10.85 0.38 -4.17
CA ARG A 411 11.13 -0.02 -5.57
C ARG A 411 12.46 0.50 -6.11
N THR A 412 12.80 1.77 -5.87
CA THR A 412 13.96 2.41 -6.53
C THR A 412 15.16 2.67 -5.60
N GLY A 413 15.06 2.41 -4.30
CA GLY A 413 16.07 2.75 -3.29
C GLY A 413 17.26 1.81 -3.15
N GLY A 414 17.48 0.87 -4.08
CA GLY A 414 18.66 -0.02 -4.04
C GLY A 414 18.78 -0.80 -2.72
N GLY A 415 17.64 -1.27 -2.20
CA GLY A 415 17.52 -1.99 -0.94
C GLY A 415 17.52 -1.15 0.33
N LEU A 416 17.59 0.19 0.28
CA LEU A 416 17.62 1.10 1.44
C LEU A 416 16.60 0.73 2.55
N VAL A 417 15.39 0.33 2.13
CA VAL A 417 14.32 -0.21 2.98
C VAL A 417 13.93 -1.59 2.41
N THR A 418 13.50 -2.50 3.27
CA THR A 418 12.98 -3.82 2.91
C THR A 418 11.46 -3.86 2.92
N ARG A 419 10.85 -4.81 2.19
CA ARG A 419 9.38 -4.94 2.16
C ARG A 419 8.80 -5.20 3.56
N MET A 420 9.47 -6.04 4.35
CA MET A 420 9.10 -6.33 5.75
C MET A 420 9.06 -5.07 6.64
N GLU A 421 10.01 -4.14 6.46
CA GLU A 421 10.04 -2.88 7.21
C GLU A 421 8.86 -1.96 6.84
N VAL A 422 8.51 -1.89 5.55
CA VAL A 422 7.36 -1.09 5.07
C VAL A 422 6.03 -1.72 5.51
N ASP A 423 5.89 -3.04 5.39
CA ASP A 423 4.66 -3.75 5.80
C ASP A 423 4.45 -3.64 7.33
N ALA A 424 5.49 -3.70 8.16
CA ALA A 424 5.37 -3.48 9.61
C ALA A 424 4.96 -2.03 9.98
N LEU A 425 5.42 -1.03 9.23
CA LEU A 425 4.92 0.35 9.36
C LEU A 425 3.44 0.43 8.96
N TRP A 426 3.04 -0.28 7.90
CA TRP A 426 1.66 -0.33 7.41
C TRP A 426 0.71 -1.00 8.40
N GLU A 427 1.07 -2.16 8.98
CA GLU A 427 0.28 -2.83 10.03
C GLU A 427 0.03 -1.90 11.22
N THR A 428 1.09 -1.22 11.69
CA THR A 428 1.01 -0.23 12.78
C THR A 428 0.09 0.95 12.40
N ALA A 429 0.20 1.43 11.16
CA ALA A 429 -0.59 2.54 10.64
C ALA A 429 -2.08 2.18 10.52
N VAL A 430 -2.40 1.01 9.96
CA VAL A 430 -3.77 0.52 9.83
C VAL A 430 -4.41 0.30 11.19
N ALA A 431 -3.72 -0.36 12.12
CA ALA A 431 -4.23 -0.55 13.48
C ALA A 431 -4.55 0.80 14.15
N LYS A 432 -3.74 1.83 13.93
CA LYS A 432 -4.01 3.17 14.45
C LYS A 432 -5.17 3.88 13.75
N MET A 433 -5.28 3.79 12.42
CA MET A 433 -6.42 4.32 11.66
C MET A 433 -7.74 3.65 12.05
N VAL A 434 -7.74 2.32 12.20
CA VAL A 434 -8.86 1.51 12.71
C VAL A 434 -9.31 2.03 14.08
N SER A 435 -8.38 2.15 15.03
CA SER A 435 -8.67 2.65 16.38
C SER A 435 -9.26 4.07 16.38
N VAL A 436 -8.77 4.97 15.51
CA VAL A 436 -9.32 6.33 15.37
C VAL A 436 -10.72 6.29 14.76
N LEU A 437 -10.93 5.49 13.71
CA LEU A 437 -12.25 5.36 13.06
C LEU A 437 -13.30 4.75 14.00
N GLU A 438 -12.97 3.71 14.75
CA GLU A 438 -13.89 3.11 15.73
C GLU A 438 -14.30 4.11 16.84
N ASP A 439 -13.34 4.87 17.40
CA ASP A 439 -13.66 5.92 18.39
C ASP A 439 -14.54 7.02 17.78
N GLN A 440 -14.19 7.54 16.60
CA GLN A 440 -14.92 8.65 15.98
C GLN A 440 -16.31 8.24 15.50
N PHE A 441 -16.46 7.07 14.87
CA PHE A 441 -17.76 6.54 14.48
C PHE A 441 -18.64 6.20 15.69
N SER A 442 -18.08 5.79 16.83
CA SER A 442 -18.88 5.58 18.05
C SER A 442 -19.55 6.87 18.54
N ARG A 443 -18.86 8.02 18.42
CA ARG A 443 -19.31 9.33 18.92
C ARG A 443 -20.30 10.06 17.99
N MET A 444 -20.18 9.89 16.67
CA MET A 444 -21.00 10.59 15.69
C MET A 444 -22.48 10.20 15.75
N GLN A 445 -23.38 11.17 15.55
CA GLN A 445 -24.85 11.02 15.66
C GLN A 445 -25.60 11.49 14.40
N THR A 446 -24.91 11.61 13.27
CA THR A 446 -25.48 12.18 12.03
C THR A 446 -25.06 11.30 10.85
N ALA A 447 -26.03 10.76 10.11
CA ALA A 447 -25.76 9.80 9.03
C ALA A 447 -24.83 10.38 7.95
N SER A 448 -25.05 11.64 7.53
CA SER A 448 -24.23 12.32 6.51
C SER A 448 -22.74 12.44 6.91
N HIS A 449 -22.44 12.62 8.19
CA HIS A 449 -21.05 12.68 8.68
C HIS A 449 -20.36 11.30 8.61
N LEU A 450 -21.09 10.21 8.90
CA LEU A 450 -20.59 8.84 8.73
C LEU A 450 -20.33 8.55 7.24
N LEU A 451 -21.26 8.89 6.36
CA LEU A 451 -21.13 8.69 4.90
C LEU A 451 -19.90 9.40 4.34
N LEU A 452 -19.72 10.70 4.65
CA LEU A 452 -18.60 11.50 4.15
C LEU A 452 -17.23 10.86 4.50
N ILE A 453 -17.07 10.39 5.74
CA ILE A 453 -15.83 9.78 6.19
C ILE A 453 -15.69 8.36 5.63
N LYS A 454 -16.77 7.56 5.59
CA LYS A 454 -16.80 6.23 4.94
C LYS A 454 -16.35 6.32 3.48
N ASP A 455 -16.83 7.32 2.75
CA ASP A 455 -16.45 7.51 1.35
C ASP A 455 -14.98 7.86 1.22
N TYR A 456 -14.44 8.79 2.03
CA TYR A 456 -13.01 9.11 2.00
C TYR A 456 -12.13 7.91 2.38
N VAL A 457 -12.52 7.10 3.37
CA VAL A 457 -11.81 5.86 3.76
C VAL A 457 -11.89 4.81 2.66
N SER A 458 -13.02 4.70 1.95
CA SER A 458 -13.13 3.79 0.80
C SER A 458 -12.23 4.22 -0.36
N LEU A 459 -12.11 5.53 -0.63
CA LEU A 459 -11.21 6.08 -1.65
C LEU A 459 -9.73 5.89 -1.25
N LEU A 460 -9.38 6.10 0.02
CA LEU A 460 -8.07 5.75 0.59
C LEU A 460 -7.75 4.26 0.37
N SER A 461 -8.72 3.39 0.66
CA SER A 461 -8.57 1.93 0.53
C SER A 461 -8.34 1.52 -0.92
N VAL A 462 -9.12 2.05 -1.88
CA VAL A 462 -8.90 1.84 -3.32
C VAL A 462 -7.52 2.39 -3.74
N THR A 463 -7.13 3.57 -3.25
CA THR A 463 -5.85 4.20 -3.57
C THR A 463 -4.68 3.31 -3.14
N LEU A 464 -4.64 2.91 -1.86
CA LEU A 464 -3.51 2.14 -1.31
C LEU A 464 -3.49 0.67 -1.77
N ARG A 465 -4.65 0.07 -2.07
CA ARG A 465 -4.71 -1.25 -2.72
C ARG A 465 -3.99 -1.28 -4.06
N ARG A 466 -4.03 -0.20 -4.86
CA ARG A 466 -3.24 -0.06 -6.12
C ARG A 466 -1.72 -0.03 -5.91
N TYR A 467 -1.25 0.29 -4.69
CA TYR A 467 0.16 0.25 -4.31
C TYR A 467 0.54 -1.07 -3.60
N GLY A 468 -0.36 -2.07 -3.58
CA GLY A 468 -0.07 -3.38 -3.00
C GLY A 468 -0.14 -3.43 -1.46
N TYR A 469 -0.92 -2.55 -0.83
CA TYR A 469 -1.18 -2.57 0.60
C TYR A 469 -2.49 -3.32 0.93
N ALA A 470 -2.49 -4.12 2.00
CA ALA A 470 -3.67 -4.81 2.50
C ALA A 470 -4.57 -3.83 3.29
N VAL A 471 -5.77 -3.56 2.80
CA VAL A 471 -6.68 -2.50 3.31
C VAL A 471 -7.92 -3.07 4.02
N ASP A 472 -8.04 -4.39 4.09
CA ASP A 472 -9.24 -5.08 4.53
C ASP A 472 -9.64 -4.73 5.99
N PRO A 473 -8.72 -4.53 6.95
CA PRO A 473 -9.10 -4.06 8.29
C PRO A 473 -9.80 -2.69 8.32
N LEU A 474 -9.54 -1.81 7.34
CA LEU A 474 -10.28 -0.55 7.21
C LEU A 474 -11.71 -0.81 6.72
N LEU A 475 -11.88 -1.72 5.75
CA LEU A 475 -13.20 -2.11 5.22
C LEU A 475 -14.03 -2.87 6.26
N ASP A 476 -13.39 -3.65 7.12
CA ASP A 476 -14.04 -4.32 8.26
C ASP A 476 -14.61 -3.29 9.25
N VAL A 477 -13.87 -2.22 9.57
CA VAL A 477 -14.39 -1.13 10.43
C VAL A 477 -15.59 -0.42 9.81
N LEU A 478 -15.56 -0.14 8.50
CA LEU A 478 -16.73 0.40 7.80
C LEU A 478 -17.93 -0.58 7.92
N SER A 479 -17.67 -1.88 7.75
CA SER A 479 -18.68 -2.94 7.81
C SER A 479 -19.30 -3.10 9.21
N LYS A 480 -18.51 -2.94 10.29
CA LYS A 480 -19.02 -2.95 11.68
C LYS A 480 -20.02 -1.83 11.97
N HIS A 481 -19.99 -0.72 11.22
CA HIS A 481 -20.81 0.46 11.48
C HIS A 481 -22.01 0.60 10.50
N LEU A 482 -22.27 -0.41 9.66
CA LEU A 482 -23.41 -0.45 8.74
C LEU A 482 -24.75 -0.31 9.47
N ASP A 483 -24.99 -1.13 10.49
CA ASP A 483 -26.26 -1.08 11.24
C ASP A 483 -26.44 0.29 11.92
N LYS A 484 -25.38 0.87 12.52
CA LYS A 484 -25.43 2.20 13.14
C LYS A 484 -25.81 3.30 12.14
N TYR A 485 -25.24 3.29 10.93
CA TYR A 485 -25.59 4.28 9.90
C TYR A 485 -27.09 4.21 9.53
N HIS A 486 -27.60 3.00 9.32
CA HIS A 486 -29.01 2.81 8.95
C HIS A 486 -29.96 3.09 10.11
N ASP A 487 -29.58 2.81 11.36
CA ASP A 487 -30.37 3.18 12.54
C ASP A 487 -30.47 4.72 12.69
N LEU A 488 -29.42 5.47 12.34
CA LEU A 488 -29.46 6.94 12.25
C LEU A 488 -30.38 7.41 11.10
N LEU A 489 -30.28 6.81 9.90
CA LEU A 489 -31.20 7.11 8.78
C LEU A 489 -32.67 6.85 9.14
N LEU A 490 -32.96 5.74 9.83
CA LEU A 490 -34.32 5.44 10.32
C LEU A 490 -34.82 6.49 11.31
N SER A 491 -33.93 7.04 12.16
CA SER A 491 -34.27 8.13 13.07
C SER A 491 -34.58 9.44 12.33
N ASP A 492 -33.77 9.80 11.33
CA ASP A 492 -33.99 10.99 10.49
C ASP A 492 -35.26 10.87 9.65
N CYS A 493 -35.55 9.68 9.10
CA CYS A 493 -36.80 9.42 8.38
C CYS A 493 -38.01 9.46 9.31
N ARG A 494 -37.90 8.93 10.54
CA ARG A 494 -38.98 9.00 11.54
C ARG A 494 -39.36 10.44 11.86
N ARG A 495 -38.37 11.34 11.98
CA ARG A 495 -38.60 12.77 12.19
C ARG A 495 -39.32 13.39 10.98
N GLN A 496 -38.81 13.17 9.76
CA GLN A 496 -39.40 13.72 8.54
C GLN A 496 -40.84 13.22 8.27
N ILE A 497 -41.13 11.94 8.52
CA ILE A 497 -42.48 11.37 8.38
C ILE A 497 -43.45 12.01 9.39
N LEU A 498 -43.02 12.21 10.64
CA LEU A 498 -43.85 12.89 11.65
C LEU A 498 -44.09 14.37 11.31
N GLU A 499 -43.09 15.06 10.75
CA GLU A 499 -43.23 16.43 10.26
C GLU A 499 -44.22 16.51 9.09
N ALA A 500 -44.15 15.58 8.13
CA ALA A 500 -45.09 15.50 7.00
C ALA A 500 -46.54 15.25 7.47
N LEU A 501 -46.73 14.27 8.38
CA LEU A 501 -48.06 13.97 8.94
C LEU A 501 -48.64 15.12 9.77
N ALA A 502 -47.80 15.90 10.46
CA ALA A 502 -48.25 17.07 11.23
C ALA A 502 -48.55 18.31 10.37
N ALA A 503 -48.01 18.37 9.14
CA ALA A 503 -48.25 19.46 8.20
C ALA A 503 -49.49 19.26 7.31
N ASP A 504 -49.95 18.02 7.15
CA ASP A 504 -51.12 17.68 6.33
C ASP A 504 -52.45 17.93 7.08
N LYS A 505 -53.49 18.27 6.32
CA LYS A 505 -54.88 18.40 6.80
C LYS A 505 -55.71 17.14 6.55
N PHE A 506 -55.18 16.23 5.73
CA PHE A 506 -55.87 15.06 5.18
C PHE A 506 -57.06 15.48 4.28
N GLU A 507 -56.75 16.31 3.29
CA GLU A 507 -57.64 16.74 2.19
C GLU A 507 -57.10 16.22 0.85
N GLN A 508 -57.97 15.98 -0.15
CA GLN A 508 -57.56 15.52 -1.48
C GLN A 508 -56.60 16.50 -2.18
N MET A 509 -55.51 15.98 -2.75
CA MET A 509 -54.50 16.81 -3.43
C MET A 509 -54.95 17.25 -4.83
N LEU A 510 -55.11 18.56 -5.03
CA LEU A 510 -55.40 19.16 -6.33
C LEU A 510 -54.10 19.45 -7.12
N MET A 511 -53.98 18.88 -8.32
CA MET A 511 -52.88 19.14 -9.26
C MET A 511 -53.39 19.91 -10.48
N LYS A 512 -52.79 21.06 -10.77
CA LYS A 512 -53.22 21.98 -11.84
C LYS A 512 -52.46 21.77 -13.15
N LYS A 513 -51.32 21.06 -13.12
CA LYS A 513 -50.42 20.89 -14.26
C LYS A 513 -49.85 19.48 -14.34
N GLU A 514 -49.53 19.04 -15.54
CA GLU A 514 -48.88 17.76 -15.83
C GLU A 514 -47.55 17.56 -15.08
N TYR A 515 -46.76 18.62 -14.91
CA TYR A 515 -45.51 18.56 -14.13
C TYR A 515 -45.75 18.17 -12.66
N GLU A 516 -46.81 18.66 -12.03
CA GLU A 516 -47.17 18.32 -10.65
C GLU A 516 -47.58 16.84 -10.55
N TYR A 517 -48.30 16.33 -11.56
CA TYR A 517 -48.66 14.92 -11.68
C TYR A 517 -47.43 14.02 -11.92
N SER A 518 -46.50 14.45 -12.76
CA SER A 518 -45.25 13.74 -13.01
C SER A 518 -44.41 13.60 -11.73
N MET A 519 -44.22 14.71 -11.00
CA MET A 519 -43.50 14.69 -9.72
C MET A 519 -44.18 13.82 -8.65
N ASN A 520 -45.49 13.96 -8.47
CA ASN A 520 -46.20 13.41 -7.31
C ASN A 520 -46.85 12.04 -7.55
N VAL A 521 -47.05 11.63 -8.81
CA VAL A 521 -47.74 10.38 -9.17
C VAL A 521 -46.83 9.47 -9.98
N LEU A 522 -46.40 9.90 -11.17
CA LEU A 522 -45.64 9.06 -12.09
C LEU A 522 -44.27 8.66 -11.53
N SER A 523 -43.59 9.57 -10.81
CA SER A 523 -42.27 9.27 -10.26
C SER A 523 -42.27 8.09 -9.27
N PHE A 524 -43.41 7.81 -8.61
CA PHE A 524 -43.57 6.70 -7.66
C PHE A 524 -44.37 5.51 -8.23
N GLN A 525 -44.77 5.56 -9.51
CA GLN A 525 -45.60 4.55 -10.16
C GLN A 525 -46.95 4.28 -9.42
N ILE A 526 -47.53 5.30 -8.78
CA ILE A 526 -48.79 5.17 -8.01
C ILE A 526 -50.06 5.47 -8.83
N GLN A 527 -49.92 5.71 -10.15
CA GLN A 527 -51.08 5.89 -11.02
C GLN A 527 -52.00 4.66 -11.05
N THR A 528 -53.29 4.89 -11.28
CA THR A 528 -54.31 3.84 -11.43
C THR A 528 -54.54 3.43 -12.88
N SER A 529 -54.08 4.23 -13.85
CA SER A 529 -54.24 4.01 -15.29
C SER A 529 -53.04 4.58 -16.04
N ASP A 530 -52.74 4.02 -17.21
CA ASP A 530 -51.65 4.48 -18.08
C ASP A 530 -52.01 5.72 -18.92
N ILE A 531 -53.26 6.21 -18.81
CA ILE A 531 -53.75 7.39 -19.51
C ILE A 531 -53.50 8.63 -18.65
N ILE A 532 -52.88 9.66 -19.23
CA ILE A 532 -52.67 10.95 -18.57
C ILE A 532 -54.04 11.61 -18.30
N PRO A 533 -54.36 12.00 -17.04
CA PRO A 533 -55.65 12.59 -16.72
C PRO A 533 -55.79 14.02 -17.27
N ALA A 534 -57.03 14.48 -17.42
CA ALA A 534 -57.32 15.88 -17.69
C ALA A 534 -57.00 16.76 -16.45
N PHE A 535 -56.54 17.99 -16.70
CA PHE A 535 -56.20 18.95 -15.64
C PHE A 535 -57.28 20.05 -15.52
N PRO A 536 -57.61 20.50 -14.29
CA PRO A 536 -57.01 20.11 -13.01
C PRO A 536 -57.46 18.71 -12.56
N TYR A 537 -56.51 17.93 -12.06
CA TYR A 537 -56.71 16.57 -11.58
C TYR A 537 -56.80 16.57 -10.03
N VAL A 538 -57.80 15.89 -9.48
CA VAL A 538 -57.95 15.66 -8.04
C VAL A 538 -57.47 14.25 -7.73
N ALA A 539 -56.44 14.12 -6.88
CA ALA A 539 -55.95 12.82 -6.45
C ALA A 539 -56.84 12.24 -5.33
N PRO A 540 -57.00 10.90 -5.26
CA PRO A 540 -57.68 10.23 -4.15
C PRO A 540 -56.85 10.23 -2.85
N PHE A 541 -55.70 10.91 -2.80
CA PHE A 541 -54.79 10.99 -1.67
C PHE A 541 -54.42 12.44 -1.33
N SER A 542 -53.97 12.67 -0.10
CA SER A 542 -53.44 13.95 0.38
C SER A 542 -51.91 14.06 0.20
N SER A 543 -51.31 15.22 0.51
CA SER A 543 -49.87 15.46 0.30
C SER A 543 -48.95 14.52 1.08
N THR A 544 -49.41 13.98 2.22
CA THR A 544 -48.70 12.93 2.98
C THR A 544 -48.16 11.80 2.09
N VAL A 545 -48.92 11.36 1.09
CA VAL A 545 -48.51 10.21 0.26
C VAL A 545 -47.23 10.51 -0.55
N PRO A 546 -47.20 11.49 -1.47
CA PRO A 546 -45.96 11.81 -2.20
C PRO A 546 -44.84 12.29 -1.27
N ASP A 547 -45.15 12.93 -0.14
CA ASP A 547 -44.15 13.35 0.85
C ASP A 547 -43.45 12.13 1.50
N CYS A 548 -44.21 11.16 2.01
CA CYS A 548 -43.67 9.90 2.52
C CYS A 548 -42.91 9.13 1.43
N CYS A 549 -43.42 9.11 0.19
CA CYS A 549 -42.74 8.43 -0.91
C CYS A 549 -41.39 9.06 -1.27
N ARG A 550 -41.21 10.40 -1.14
CA ARG A 550 -39.90 11.05 -1.30
C ARG A 550 -38.93 10.65 -0.19
N ILE A 551 -39.40 10.60 1.07
CA ILE A 551 -38.57 10.19 2.22
C ILE A 551 -38.10 8.74 2.05
N VAL A 552 -38.98 7.82 1.67
CA VAL A 552 -38.62 6.41 1.44
C VAL A 552 -37.69 6.26 0.23
N ARG A 553 -37.88 7.03 -0.86
CA ARG A 553 -36.94 7.01 -2.00
C ARG A 553 -35.54 7.48 -1.56
N SER A 554 -35.44 8.63 -0.90
CA SER A 554 -34.16 9.15 -0.38
C SER A 554 -33.47 8.13 0.51
N PHE A 555 -34.20 7.49 1.43
CA PHE A 555 -33.65 6.44 2.28
C PHE A 555 -33.03 5.27 1.49
N VAL A 556 -33.68 4.84 0.41
CA VAL A 556 -33.15 3.77 -0.46
C VAL A 556 -31.91 4.24 -1.21
N GLU A 557 -31.91 5.46 -1.75
CA GLU A 557 -30.76 6.08 -2.42
C GLU A 557 -29.56 6.24 -1.47
N ASP A 558 -29.79 6.76 -0.26
CA ASP A 558 -28.79 6.92 0.81
C ASP A 558 -28.23 5.57 1.30
N SER A 559 -29.11 4.57 1.49
CA SER A 559 -28.70 3.21 1.90
C SER A 559 -27.80 2.54 0.85
N VAL A 560 -28.18 2.63 -0.43
CA VAL A 560 -27.36 2.09 -1.54
C VAL A 560 -26.05 2.87 -1.66
N SER A 561 -26.08 4.20 -1.53
CA SER A 561 -24.88 5.05 -1.53
C SER A 561 -23.89 4.66 -0.42
N PHE A 562 -24.38 4.44 0.81
CA PHE A 562 -23.52 4.02 1.92
C PHE A 562 -22.93 2.62 1.72
N LEU A 563 -23.71 1.67 1.20
CA LEU A 563 -23.24 0.31 0.91
C LEU A 563 -22.30 0.26 -0.31
N SER A 564 -22.45 1.18 -1.27
CA SER A 564 -21.62 1.24 -2.47
C SER A 564 -20.13 1.34 -2.12
N TYR A 565 -19.30 0.61 -2.85
CA TYR A 565 -17.85 0.51 -2.63
C TYR A 565 -17.42 -0.02 -1.25
N GLY A 566 -18.34 -0.65 -0.50
CA GLY A 566 -18.02 -1.59 0.57
C GLY A 566 -17.46 -2.92 0.03
N GLY A 567 -17.24 -3.89 0.92
CA GLY A 567 -16.76 -5.23 0.55
C GLY A 567 -17.80 -6.08 -0.19
N GLN A 568 -17.52 -7.38 -0.35
CA GLN A 568 -18.48 -8.33 -0.94
C GLN A 568 -19.66 -8.59 0.02
N LEU A 569 -20.67 -7.71 -0.05
CA LEU A 569 -21.95 -7.83 0.65
C LEU A 569 -23.07 -7.94 -0.38
N ASP A 570 -24.11 -8.71 -0.06
CA ASP A 570 -25.37 -8.68 -0.81
C ASP A 570 -26.10 -7.37 -0.49
N PHE A 571 -25.85 -6.36 -1.33
CA PHE A 571 -26.39 -5.01 -1.16
C PHE A 571 -27.91 -5.02 -1.02
N TYR A 572 -28.61 -5.79 -1.87
CA TYR A 572 -30.07 -5.82 -1.86
C TYR A 572 -30.64 -6.44 -0.60
N ALA A 573 -30.06 -7.55 -0.12
CA ALA A 573 -30.52 -8.18 1.11
C ALA A 573 -30.42 -7.22 2.32
N PHE A 574 -29.35 -6.41 2.37
CA PHE A 574 -29.16 -5.43 3.44
C PHE A 574 -30.09 -4.21 3.32
N VAL A 575 -30.21 -3.61 2.12
CA VAL A 575 -31.16 -2.51 1.87
C VAL A 575 -32.59 -2.97 2.16
N LYS A 576 -32.97 -4.18 1.74
CA LYS A 576 -34.29 -4.75 1.99
C LYS A 576 -34.58 -4.89 3.49
N LYS A 577 -33.66 -5.48 4.29
CA LYS A 577 -33.77 -5.58 5.76
C LYS A 577 -34.14 -4.24 6.40
N TYR A 578 -33.53 -3.16 5.93
CA TYR A 578 -33.70 -1.82 6.49
C TYR A 578 -34.89 -1.05 5.91
N LEU A 579 -35.28 -1.32 4.65
CA LEU A 579 -36.53 -0.85 4.05
C LEU A 579 -37.75 -1.52 4.71
N ASP A 580 -37.70 -2.81 5.00
CA ASP A 580 -38.74 -3.55 5.74
C ASP A 580 -38.96 -2.89 7.13
N LYS A 581 -37.89 -2.53 7.84
CA LYS A 581 -37.95 -1.76 9.10
C LYS A 581 -38.53 -0.35 8.92
N LEU A 582 -38.12 0.39 7.89
CA LEU A 582 -38.65 1.73 7.63
C LEU A 582 -40.17 1.68 7.41
N LEU A 583 -40.65 0.73 6.62
CA LEU A 583 -42.08 0.62 6.32
C LEU A 583 -42.88 0.09 7.52
N GLY A 584 -42.41 -0.95 8.20
CA GLY A 584 -43.15 -1.63 9.27
C GLY A 584 -42.98 -1.09 10.70
N GLU A 585 -41.86 -0.42 11.01
CA GLU A 585 -41.61 0.16 12.35
C GLU A 585 -41.75 1.69 12.37
N VAL A 586 -41.35 2.37 11.28
CA VAL A 586 -41.33 3.84 11.22
C VAL A 586 -42.60 4.39 10.58
N LEU A 587 -42.95 3.95 9.38
CA LEU A 587 -44.11 4.47 8.63
C LEU A 587 -45.44 3.95 9.22
N ASP A 588 -45.64 2.63 9.30
CA ASP A 588 -46.81 2.01 9.96
C ASP A 588 -46.96 2.50 11.41
N GLY A 589 -45.85 2.56 12.16
CA GLY A 589 -45.81 3.07 13.53
C GLY A 589 -46.01 4.60 13.67
N ALA A 590 -45.91 5.38 12.61
CA ALA A 590 -46.27 6.81 12.61
C ALA A 590 -47.77 6.99 12.34
N PHE A 591 -48.31 6.27 11.35
CA PHE A 591 -49.75 6.27 11.09
C PHE A 591 -50.58 5.67 12.22
N LEU A 592 -50.12 4.58 12.85
CA LEU A 592 -50.81 4.00 14.01
C LEU A 592 -50.93 5.02 15.15
N ARG A 593 -49.84 5.75 15.45
CA ARG A 593 -49.88 6.84 16.44
C ARG A 593 -50.76 8.00 16.02
N LEU A 594 -50.87 8.33 14.73
CA LEU A 594 -51.82 9.34 14.24
C LEU A 594 -53.26 8.94 14.59
N VAL A 595 -53.63 7.70 14.26
CA VAL A 595 -54.97 7.12 14.49
C VAL A 595 -55.29 7.01 15.98
N GLU A 596 -54.31 6.66 16.83
CA GLU A 596 -54.49 6.52 18.28
C GLU A 596 -54.51 7.85 19.05
N SER A 597 -53.85 8.92 18.53
CA SER A 597 -53.64 10.17 19.29
C SER A 597 -54.41 11.38 18.78
N GLN A 598 -54.84 11.42 17.52
CA GLN A 598 -55.64 12.53 16.99
C GLN A 598 -57.13 12.17 16.92
N SER A 599 -57.97 13.13 17.31
CA SER A 599 -59.42 13.09 17.07
C SER A 599 -59.72 13.41 15.60
N LEU A 600 -59.50 12.44 14.71
CA LEU A 600 -59.80 12.57 13.29
C LEU A 600 -61.32 12.61 13.05
N GLY A 601 -61.78 13.53 12.21
CA GLY A 601 -63.16 13.53 11.71
C GLY A 601 -63.38 12.46 10.64
N VAL A 602 -64.64 12.11 10.35
CA VAL A 602 -65.01 11.09 9.34
C VAL A 602 -64.29 11.31 8.00
N SER A 603 -64.33 12.53 7.45
CA SER A 603 -63.68 12.86 6.17
C SER A 603 -62.15 12.64 6.21
N GLN A 604 -61.51 12.98 7.33
CA GLN A 604 -60.07 12.79 7.51
C GLN A 604 -59.71 11.31 7.68
N ALA A 605 -60.50 10.55 8.44
CA ALA A 605 -60.33 9.10 8.57
C ALA A 605 -60.49 8.38 7.21
N MET A 606 -61.44 8.82 6.38
CA MET A 606 -61.59 8.35 5.00
C MET A 606 -60.36 8.69 4.15
N GLN A 607 -59.83 9.91 4.26
CA GLN A 607 -58.65 10.31 3.50
C GLN A 607 -57.37 9.58 3.95
N VAL A 608 -57.22 9.30 5.25
CA VAL A 608 -56.11 8.49 5.78
C VAL A 608 -56.22 7.03 5.29
N ALA A 609 -57.42 6.44 5.28
CA ALA A 609 -57.63 5.10 4.73
C ALA A 609 -57.29 5.02 3.23
N ALA A 610 -57.66 6.04 2.45
CA ALA A 610 -57.29 6.15 1.04
C ALA A 610 -55.78 6.32 0.83
N ASN A 611 -55.12 7.14 1.66
CA ASN A 611 -53.67 7.31 1.65
C ASN A 611 -52.95 5.97 1.88
N MET A 612 -53.41 5.15 2.83
CA MET A 612 -52.83 3.84 3.13
C MET A 612 -52.91 2.88 1.94
N ALA A 613 -54.06 2.82 1.25
CA ALA A 613 -54.22 1.98 0.06
C ALA A 613 -53.38 2.46 -1.15
N VAL A 614 -52.97 3.73 -1.19
CA VAL A 614 -52.03 4.24 -2.19
C VAL A 614 -50.58 3.92 -1.78
N LEU A 615 -50.25 4.05 -0.49
CA LEU A 615 -48.94 3.66 0.05
C LEU A 615 -48.69 2.14 -0.04
N GLU A 616 -49.72 1.30 0.05
CA GLU A 616 -49.64 -0.14 -0.24
C GLU A 616 -49.10 -0.41 -1.64
N ARG A 617 -49.61 0.30 -2.65
CA ARG A 617 -49.12 0.21 -4.03
C ARG A 617 -47.71 0.80 -4.19
N ALA A 618 -47.40 1.88 -3.46
CA ALA A 618 -46.07 2.48 -3.44
C ALA A 618 -44.98 1.57 -2.83
N CYS A 619 -45.33 0.71 -1.86
CA CYS A 619 -44.39 -0.25 -1.26
C CYS A 619 -43.70 -1.11 -2.33
N ASP A 620 -44.48 -1.56 -3.31
CA ASP A 620 -44.00 -2.41 -4.38
C ASP A 620 -43.01 -1.68 -5.31
N PHE A 621 -43.23 -0.39 -5.55
CA PHE A 621 -42.27 0.49 -6.21
C PHE A 621 -40.96 0.63 -5.42
N PHE A 622 -41.01 0.87 -4.09
CA PHE A 622 -39.80 1.03 -3.28
C PHE A 622 -38.88 -0.19 -3.34
N PHE A 623 -39.43 -1.41 -3.25
CA PHE A 623 -38.62 -2.63 -3.34
C PHE A 623 -38.09 -2.91 -4.75
N ARG A 624 -38.81 -2.53 -5.82
CA ARG A 624 -38.31 -2.61 -7.20
C ARG A 624 -37.16 -1.61 -7.40
N HIS A 625 -37.33 -0.39 -6.91
CA HIS A 625 -36.32 0.66 -6.96
C HIS A 625 -35.05 0.28 -6.17
N ALA A 626 -35.20 -0.28 -4.96
CA ALA A 626 -34.09 -0.83 -4.19
C ALA A 626 -33.34 -1.96 -4.93
N ALA A 627 -34.06 -2.87 -5.60
CA ALA A 627 -33.45 -3.93 -6.41
C ALA A 627 -32.67 -3.34 -7.61
N GLN A 628 -33.28 -2.38 -8.32
CA GLN A 628 -32.69 -1.71 -9.47
C GLN A 628 -31.41 -0.94 -9.10
N LEU A 629 -31.43 -0.16 -8.02
CA LEU A 629 -30.25 0.56 -7.54
C LEU A 629 -29.16 -0.39 -7.00
N SER A 630 -29.54 -1.56 -6.48
CA SER A 630 -28.61 -2.63 -6.05
C SER A 630 -28.08 -3.48 -7.22
N GLY A 631 -28.44 -3.20 -8.47
CA GLY A 631 -28.00 -3.96 -9.64
C GLY A 631 -28.65 -5.34 -9.82
N ILE A 632 -29.78 -5.61 -9.16
CA ILE A 632 -30.49 -6.89 -9.29
C ILE A 632 -31.55 -6.81 -10.41
N PRO A 633 -31.56 -7.76 -11.36
CA PRO A 633 -32.60 -7.85 -12.39
C PRO A 633 -34.02 -7.96 -11.79
N LEU A 634 -34.91 -7.07 -12.22
CA LEU A 634 -36.29 -6.94 -11.71
C LEU A 634 -37.07 -8.28 -11.67
N ARG A 635 -36.86 -9.17 -12.66
CA ARG A 635 -37.48 -10.51 -12.73
C ARG A 635 -37.17 -11.42 -11.53
N ILE A 636 -36.08 -11.15 -10.80
CA ILE A 636 -35.70 -11.86 -9.58
C ILE A 636 -36.40 -11.23 -8.36
N ALA A 637 -36.47 -9.89 -8.31
CA ALA A 637 -37.14 -9.16 -7.25
C ALA A 637 -38.67 -9.38 -7.21
N GLU A 638 -39.31 -9.50 -8.37
CA GLU A 638 -40.76 -9.69 -8.53
C GLU A 638 -41.29 -11.05 -8.06
N ARG A 639 -40.44 -12.09 -7.96
CA ARG A 639 -40.86 -13.45 -7.57
C ARG A 639 -41.18 -13.61 -6.08
N THR A 640 -40.82 -12.64 -5.24
CA THR A 640 -41.12 -12.71 -3.81
C THR A 640 -42.46 -12.04 -3.56
N ARG A 641 -43.52 -12.84 -3.34
CA ARG A 641 -44.80 -12.32 -2.82
C ARG A 641 -44.52 -11.58 -1.51
N ARG A 642 -44.74 -10.27 -1.47
CA ARG A 642 -44.43 -9.44 -0.30
C ARG A 642 -45.66 -9.30 0.58
N GLU A 643 -45.45 -9.33 1.89
CA GLU A 643 -46.50 -8.95 2.82
C GLU A 643 -46.62 -7.42 2.85
N PHE A 644 -47.85 -6.91 2.84
CA PHE A 644 -48.11 -5.50 3.08
C PHE A 644 -47.54 -5.07 4.45
N ALA A 645 -46.75 -4.01 4.47
CA ALA A 645 -46.04 -3.57 5.67
C ALA A 645 -46.92 -2.74 6.63
N LEU A 646 -47.90 -2.00 6.13
CA LEU A 646 -48.73 -1.09 6.93
C LEU A 646 -50.06 -1.72 7.42
N LYS A 647 -50.05 -3.04 7.67
CA LYS A 647 -51.27 -3.78 8.07
C LYS A 647 -51.92 -3.22 9.34
N LYS A 648 -51.12 -2.91 10.37
CA LYS A 648 -51.65 -2.50 11.69
C LYS A 648 -52.34 -1.15 11.62
N SER A 649 -51.70 -0.17 10.99
CA SER A 649 -52.27 1.16 10.82
C SER A 649 -53.47 1.15 9.87
N ARG A 650 -53.48 0.32 8.81
CA ARG A 650 -54.68 0.10 7.99
C ARG A 650 -55.85 -0.41 8.81
N ASP A 651 -55.67 -1.52 9.53
CA ASP A 651 -56.75 -2.17 10.28
C ASP A 651 -57.28 -1.25 11.39
N ALA A 652 -56.39 -0.51 12.07
CA ALA A 652 -56.77 0.53 13.04
C ALA A 652 -57.53 1.71 12.40
N THR A 653 -57.15 2.15 11.19
CA THR A 653 -57.85 3.23 10.48
C THR A 653 -59.23 2.81 10.00
N GLU A 654 -59.36 1.59 9.49
CA GLU A 654 -60.66 1.05 9.06
C GLU A 654 -61.62 0.88 10.25
N GLU A 655 -61.15 0.40 11.40
CA GLU A 655 -61.98 0.32 12.61
C GLU A 655 -62.28 1.71 13.20
N LEU A 656 -61.34 2.66 13.19
CA LEU A 656 -61.62 4.05 13.58
C LEU A 656 -62.72 4.65 12.69
N LEU A 657 -62.60 4.54 11.37
CA LEU A 657 -63.59 5.02 10.42
C LEU A 657 -64.97 4.36 10.67
N LEU A 658 -65.01 3.04 10.83
CA LEU A 658 -66.23 2.32 11.19
C LEU A 658 -66.82 2.82 12.51
N SER A 659 -66.01 3.05 13.55
CA SER A 659 -66.48 3.54 14.85
C SER A 659 -67.10 4.95 14.76
N LEU A 660 -66.50 5.85 13.98
CA LEU A 660 -67.01 7.20 13.75
C LEU A 660 -68.33 7.19 12.97
N LEU A 661 -68.43 6.31 11.96
CA LEU A 661 -69.66 6.13 11.18
C LEU A 661 -70.77 5.47 12.00
N ARG A 662 -70.47 4.45 12.80
CA ARG A 662 -71.40 3.85 13.77
C ARG A 662 -71.92 4.89 14.76
N GLY A 663 -71.06 5.78 15.26
CA GLY A 663 -71.44 6.91 16.11
C GLY A 663 -72.38 7.89 15.40
N LYS A 664 -72.13 8.20 14.11
CA LYS A 664 -73.05 9.03 13.32
C LYS A 664 -74.40 8.38 13.07
N ILE A 665 -74.45 7.07 12.81
CA ILE A 665 -75.71 6.32 12.76
C ILE A 665 -76.41 6.38 14.12
N ASP A 666 -75.69 6.21 15.23
CA ASP A 666 -76.28 6.27 16.57
C ASP A 666 -76.92 7.63 16.88
N ASP A 667 -76.33 8.74 16.42
CA ASP A 667 -76.93 10.07 16.51
C ASP A 667 -78.31 10.13 15.79
N PHE A 668 -78.43 9.58 14.58
CA PHE A 668 -79.70 9.51 13.85
C PHE A 668 -80.70 8.52 14.47
N MET A 669 -80.21 7.40 15.03
CA MET A 669 -81.04 6.39 15.68
C MET A 669 -81.66 6.91 17.00
N LEU A 670 -81.26 8.05 17.55
CA LEU A 670 -81.99 8.72 18.63
C LEU A 670 -83.40 9.13 18.22
N LEU A 671 -83.67 9.35 16.93
CA LEU A 671 -85.01 9.62 16.40
C LEU A 671 -85.96 8.40 16.51
N THR A 672 -85.46 7.22 16.89
CA THR A 672 -86.31 6.04 17.13
C THR A 672 -87.24 6.19 18.34
N ASP A 673 -86.98 7.17 19.23
CA ASP A 673 -87.89 7.52 20.33
C ASP A 673 -89.24 8.10 19.83
N SER A 674 -89.34 8.58 18.58
CA SER A 674 -90.61 9.07 17.99
C SER A 674 -91.51 7.94 17.46
N ILE A 675 -91.05 6.68 17.43
CA ILE A 675 -91.78 5.54 16.85
C ILE A 675 -93.07 5.24 17.63
N ILE A 676 -94.20 5.22 16.92
CA ILE A 676 -95.52 4.91 17.50
C ILE A 676 -95.74 3.38 17.54
N TRP A 677 -95.17 2.72 18.56
CA TRP A 677 -95.20 1.26 18.74
C TRP A 677 -96.60 0.60 18.80
N MET A 678 -97.66 1.39 18.97
CA MET A 678 -99.06 0.92 19.02
C MET A 678 -99.97 1.74 18.07
N GLY A 679 -99.49 2.15 16.89
CA GLY A 679 -100.32 2.81 15.88
C GLY A 679 -101.44 1.91 15.34
N GLU A 680 -102.58 2.46 14.93
CA GLU A 680 -103.66 1.65 14.31
C GLU A 680 -103.40 1.37 12.83
N GLU A 681 -102.76 2.31 12.14
CA GLU A 681 -102.29 2.20 10.76
C GLU A 681 -100.76 2.28 10.71
N PRO A 682 -100.10 1.67 9.70
CA PRO A 682 -98.66 1.76 9.53
C PRO A 682 -98.24 3.15 9.00
N PRO A 683 -97.01 3.60 9.30
CA PRO A 683 -96.50 4.86 8.76
C PRO A 683 -96.38 4.76 7.23
N HIS A 684 -97.02 5.69 6.51
CA HIS A 684 -97.15 5.60 5.04
C HIS A 684 -95.82 5.85 4.29
N ASN A 685 -94.86 6.56 4.90
CA ASN A 685 -93.57 6.91 4.30
C ASN A 685 -92.37 6.36 5.13
N GLY A 686 -92.56 5.29 5.89
CA GLY A 686 -91.58 4.80 6.86
C GLY A 686 -91.43 5.70 8.08
N ASN A 687 -90.51 5.35 8.98
CA ASN A 687 -90.22 6.15 10.17
C ASN A 687 -89.17 7.25 9.88
N GLU A 688 -89.22 8.37 10.62
CA GLU A 688 -88.36 9.55 10.41
C GLU A 688 -86.86 9.20 10.46
N TYR A 689 -86.45 8.41 11.46
CA TYR A 689 -85.06 7.96 11.61
C TYR A 689 -84.53 7.22 10.37
N ALA A 690 -85.37 6.42 9.71
CA ALA A 690 -84.94 5.60 8.58
C ALA A 690 -84.69 6.46 7.34
N ASN A 691 -85.52 7.49 7.13
CA ASN A 691 -85.34 8.45 6.05
C ASN A 691 -84.05 9.28 6.23
N GLU A 692 -83.79 9.79 7.45
CA GLU A 692 -82.55 10.52 7.76
C GLU A 692 -81.30 9.65 7.59
N VAL A 693 -81.34 8.39 8.05
CA VAL A 693 -80.24 7.43 7.84
C VAL A 693 -80.00 7.14 6.36
N ILE A 694 -81.06 6.98 5.54
CA ILE A 694 -80.91 6.79 4.09
C ILE A 694 -80.25 8.02 3.44
N ILE A 695 -80.72 9.23 3.73
CA ILE A 695 -80.14 10.48 3.20
C ILE A 695 -78.65 10.59 3.58
N TYR A 696 -78.31 10.25 4.83
CA TYR A 696 -76.92 10.21 5.28
C TYR A 696 -76.10 9.14 4.54
N LEU A 697 -76.62 7.93 4.36
CA LEU A 697 -75.94 6.84 3.66
C LEU A 697 -75.69 7.17 2.18
N GLU A 698 -76.66 7.76 1.47
CA GLU A 698 -76.50 8.21 0.08
C GLU A 698 -75.42 9.31 -0.02
N THR A 699 -75.46 10.29 0.88
CA THR A 699 -74.45 11.37 0.95
C THR A 699 -73.06 10.81 1.27
N LEU A 700 -72.98 9.84 2.20
CA LEU A 700 -71.76 9.16 2.59
C LEU A 700 -71.17 8.39 1.42
N VAL A 701 -71.94 7.56 0.71
CA VAL A 701 -71.41 6.77 -0.42
C VAL A 701 -70.99 7.68 -1.58
N SER A 702 -71.77 8.71 -1.91
CA SER A 702 -71.41 9.70 -2.94
C SER A 702 -70.05 10.38 -2.66
N THR A 703 -69.79 10.71 -1.39
CA THR A 703 -68.51 11.28 -0.95
C THR A 703 -67.41 10.22 -0.91
N ALA A 704 -67.72 9.03 -0.39
CA ALA A 704 -66.76 7.97 -0.16
C ALA A 704 -66.25 7.31 -1.44
N GLN A 705 -67.08 7.21 -2.48
CA GLN A 705 -66.69 6.69 -3.80
C GLN A 705 -65.61 7.57 -4.48
N GLN A 706 -65.51 8.86 -4.12
CA GLN A 706 -64.51 9.78 -4.66
C GLN A 706 -63.15 9.68 -3.95
N ILE A 707 -63.11 9.07 -2.76
CA ILE A 707 -61.94 9.05 -1.87
C ILE A 707 -61.43 7.62 -1.65
N LEU A 708 -62.32 6.71 -1.24
CA LEU A 708 -61.97 5.35 -0.83
C LEU A 708 -61.86 4.37 -2.01
N PRO A 709 -60.91 3.42 -1.98
CA PRO A 709 -60.94 2.26 -2.87
C PRO A 709 -62.21 1.41 -2.66
N ALA A 710 -62.73 0.81 -3.74
CA ALA A 710 -63.95 -0.01 -3.71
C ALA A 710 -63.94 -1.12 -2.63
N GLN A 711 -62.78 -1.75 -2.40
CA GLN A 711 -62.62 -2.79 -1.37
C GLN A 711 -62.74 -2.28 0.07
N VAL A 712 -62.33 -1.03 0.34
CA VAL A 712 -62.51 -0.38 1.65
C VAL A 712 -63.95 0.09 1.76
N LEU A 713 -64.49 0.71 0.70
CA LEU A 713 -65.87 1.20 0.65
C LEU A 713 -66.90 0.09 0.91
N ASN A 714 -66.78 -1.09 0.25
CA ASN A 714 -67.68 -2.22 0.48
C ASN A 714 -67.68 -2.67 1.95
N ARG A 715 -66.48 -2.84 2.54
CA ARG A 715 -66.32 -3.26 3.95
C ARG A 715 -66.89 -2.23 4.93
N VAL A 716 -66.71 -0.93 4.64
CA VAL A 716 -67.28 0.17 5.43
C VAL A 716 -68.82 0.16 5.36
N ILE A 717 -69.41 0.09 4.16
CA ILE A 717 -70.88 0.06 3.98
C ILE A 717 -71.47 -1.19 4.65
N TYR A 718 -70.86 -2.37 4.47
CA TYR A 718 -71.27 -3.60 5.14
C TYR A 718 -71.28 -3.45 6.66
N GLY A 719 -70.19 -2.90 7.24
CA GLY A 719 -70.07 -2.69 8.69
C GLY A 719 -71.10 -1.71 9.25
N VAL A 720 -71.47 -0.68 8.48
CA VAL A 720 -72.52 0.28 8.84
C VAL A 720 -73.92 -0.36 8.74
N LEU A 721 -74.21 -1.12 7.69
CA LEU A 721 -75.49 -1.83 7.54
C LEU A 721 -75.68 -2.92 8.61
N SER A 722 -74.60 -3.62 9.01
CA SER A 722 -74.65 -4.59 10.13
C SER A 722 -75.02 -3.88 11.43
N HIS A 723 -74.39 -2.73 11.72
CA HIS A 723 -74.71 -1.92 12.90
C HIS A 723 -76.17 -1.42 12.89
N ILE A 724 -76.70 -1.01 11.73
CA ILE A 724 -78.12 -0.65 11.59
C ILE A 724 -79.01 -1.87 11.91
N SER A 725 -78.71 -3.05 11.37
CA SER A 725 -79.44 -4.29 11.66
C SER A 725 -79.42 -4.63 13.17
N GLU A 726 -78.24 -4.59 13.78
CA GLU A 726 -78.06 -4.83 15.22
C GLU A 726 -78.87 -3.84 16.08
N LYS A 727 -78.88 -2.56 15.70
CA LYS A 727 -79.66 -1.51 16.38
C LYS A 727 -81.17 -1.72 16.22
N ILE A 728 -81.67 -2.07 15.03
CA ILE A 728 -83.10 -2.39 14.80
C ILE A 728 -83.55 -3.56 15.67
N VAL A 729 -82.75 -4.64 15.74
CA VAL A 729 -83.01 -5.78 16.64
C VAL A 729 -82.95 -5.33 18.10
N GLY A 730 -82.02 -4.43 18.44
CA GLY A 730 -81.89 -3.78 19.74
C GLY A 730 -83.12 -2.98 20.17
N LEU A 731 -83.81 -2.28 19.26
CA LEU A 731 -85.03 -1.53 19.56
C LEU A 731 -86.12 -2.44 20.14
N PHE A 732 -86.35 -3.59 19.52
CA PHE A 732 -87.32 -4.57 20.03
C PHE A 732 -86.90 -5.19 21.38
N LEU A 733 -85.59 -5.31 21.63
CA LEU A 733 -85.04 -5.82 22.90
C LEU A 733 -85.09 -4.77 24.02
N SER A 734 -85.06 -3.47 23.69
CA SER A 734 -85.05 -2.35 24.65
C SER A 734 -86.21 -2.39 25.66
N ASP A 735 -85.90 -2.13 26.94
CA ASP A 735 -86.88 -2.05 28.03
C ASP A 735 -87.83 -0.83 27.91
N LEU A 736 -87.46 0.15 27.09
CA LEU A 736 -88.34 1.26 26.71
C LEU A 736 -89.57 0.75 25.94
N VAL A 737 -89.36 -0.24 25.06
CA VAL A 737 -90.42 -0.87 24.26
C VAL A 737 -91.07 -2.00 25.06
N LYS A 738 -92.07 -1.66 25.87
CA LYS A 738 -92.81 -2.63 26.69
C LYS A 738 -93.85 -3.44 25.91
N ARG A 739 -94.44 -2.85 24.86
CA ARG A 739 -95.46 -3.46 24.00
C ARG A 739 -95.38 -2.87 22.60
N PHE A 740 -95.53 -3.70 21.58
CA PHE A 740 -95.66 -3.27 20.19
C PHE A 740 -96.67 -4.12 19.42
N ASN A 741 -97.24 -3.59 18.34
CA ASN A 741 -98.25 -4.29 17.53
C ASN A 741 -97.80 -4.57 16.09
N GLY A 742 -98.63 -5.31 15.34
CA GLY A 742 -98.37 -5.65 13.94
C GLY A 742 -98.22 -4.44 13.00
N SER A 743 -98.81 -3.29 13.37
CA SER A 743 -98.64 -2.04 12.62
C SER A 743 -97.22 -1.50 12.75
N ALA A 744 -96.68 -1.45 13.97
CA ALA A 744 -95.29 -1.06 14.20
C ALA A 744 -94.29 -2.01 13.53
N VAL A 745 -94.57 -3.33 13.53
CA VAL A 745 -93.75 -4.30 12.78
C VAL A 745 -93.80 -4.04 11.28
N ALA A 746 -94.96 -3.66 10.72
CA ALA A 746 -95.08 -3.31 9.30
C ALA A 746 -94.35 -1.98 8.95
N GLY A 747 -94.29 -1.02 9.89
CA GLY A 747 -93.44 0.18 9.76
C GLY A 747 -91.96 -0.18 9.69
N ILE A 748 -91.46 -0.98 10.64
CA ILE A 748 -90.06 -1.44 10.63
C ILE A 748 -89.77 -2.35 9.42
N ASP A 749 -90.73 -3.14 8.93
CA ASP A 749 -90.58 -3.91 7.68
C ASP A 749 -90.34 -3.00 6.47
N TYR A 750 -91.04 -1.86 6.41
CA TYR A 750 -90.82 -0.84 5.39
C TYR A 750 -89.42 -0.22 5.54
N ASP A 751 -89.00 0.15 6.75
CA ASP A 751 -87.66 0.71 6.99
C ASP A 751 -86.54 -0.27 6.60
N VAL A 752 -86.66 -1.56 6.94
CA VAL A 752 -85.69 -2.59 6.52
C VAL A 752 -85.71 -2.80 5.00
N LYS A 753 -86.86 -2.64 4.33
CA LYS A 753 -86.93 -2.64 2.84
C LYS A 753 -86.21 -1.44 2.23
N LEU A 754 -86.28 -0.25 2.85
CA LEU A 754 -85.51 0.91 2.41
C LEU A 754 -84.01 0.60 2.47
N PHE A 755 -83.49 0.10 3.60
CA PHE A 755 -82.07 -0.26 3.73
C PHE A 755 -81.64 -1.38 2.78
N GLU A 756 -82.49 -2.38 2.52
CA GLU A 756 -82.21 -3.43 1.53
C GLU A 756 -82.21 -2.90 0.08
N SER A 757 -83.11 -1.96 -0.24
CA SER A 757 -83.14 -1.33 -1.58
C SER A 757 -81.91 -0.44 -1.80
N PHE A 758 -81.46 0.27 -0.76
CA PHE A 758 -80.18 0.97 -0.77
C PHE A 758 -79.02 0.00 -1.01
N ALA A 759 -78.93 -1.10 -0.26
CA ALA A 759 -77.89 -2.12 -0.43
C ALA A 759 -77.89 -2.74 -1.84
N GLU A 760 -79.08 -2.95 -2.43
CA GLU A 760 -79.23 -3.44 -3.81
C GLU A 760 -78.72 -2.41 -4.84
N ASN A 761 -79.07 -1.14 -4.68
CA ASN A 761 -78.59 -0.06 -5.54
C ASN A 761 -77.07 0.07 -5.49
N GLN A 762 -76.45 -0.04 -4.31
CA GLN A 762 -74.99 0.03 -4.18
C GLN A 762 -74.26 -1.22 -4.69
N SER A 763 -74.93 -2.38 -4.78
CA SER A 763 -74.29 -3.64 -5.23
C SER A 763 -73.70 -3.56 -6.66
N GLN A 764 -74.23 -2.65 -7.50
CA GLN A 764 -73.73 -2.41 -8.85
C GLN A 764 -72.29 -1.85 -8.85
N LEU A 765 -71.91 -1.08 -7.83
CA LEU A 765 -70.61 -0.41 -7.72
C LEU A 765 -69.42 -1.37 -7.46
N PHE A 766 -69.69 -2.61 -7.05
CA PHE A 766 -68.66 -3.59 -6.65
C PHE A 766 -68.54 -4.78 -7.61
N SER A 767 -69.27 -4.73 -8.73
CA SER A 767 -69.49 -5.84 -9.67
C SER A 767 -68.29 -6.24 -10.54
N GLU A 768 -67.19 -5.49 -10.50
CA GLU A 768 -65.91 -5.90 -11.13
C GLU A 768 -65.17 -7.00 -10.35
N SER A 769 -65.64 -7.34 -9.14
CA SER A 769 -65.12 -8.44 -8.31
C SER A 769 -65.92 -9.73 -8.57
N GLU A 770 -65.24 -10.81 -8.99
CA GLU A 770 -65.78 -12.13 -9.34
C GLU A 770 -67.10 -12.53 -8.65
N GLU A 771 -68.19 -12.67 -9.44
CA GLU A 771 -69.47 -13.42 -9.31
C GLU A 771 -70.20 -13.63 -7.94
N ALA A 772 -69.64 -13.26 -6.80
CA ALA A 772 -70.16 -13.53 -5.45
C ALA A 772 -70.67 -12.29 -4.70
N GLY A 773 -70.23 -11.08 -5.09
CA GLY A 773 -70.44 -9.85 -4.32
C GLY A 773 -71.87 -9.30 -4.27
N THR A 774 -72.76 -9.69 -5.19
CA THR A 774 -74.09 -9.07 -5.33
C THR A 774 -75.05 -9.29 -4.15
N ASN A 775 -74.77 -10.26 -3.27
CA ASN A 775 -75.57 -10.52 -2.08
C ASN A 775 -74.90 -10.10 -0.75
N GLU A 776 -73.63 -9.69 -0.73
CA GLU A 776 -72.91 -9.45 0.53
C GLU A 776 -73.51 -8.31 1.36
N LEU A 777 -73.81 -7.15 0.74
CA LEU A 777 -74.41 -6.02 1.46
C LEU A 777 -75.81 -6.33 2.02
N LYS A 778 -76.60 -7.17 1.33
CA LYS A 778 -77.91 -7.63 1.84
C LYS A 778 -77.75 -8.58 3.03
N LEU A 779 -76.68 -9.37 3.09
CA LEU A 779 -76.40 -10.25 4.23
C LEU A 779 -76.09 -9.47 5.53
N ALA A 780 -75.64 -8.22 5.46
CA ALA A 780 -75.47 -7.36 6.63
C ALA A 780 -76.80 -7.07 7.34
N LEU A 781 -77.91 -6.99 6.60
CA LEU A 781 -79.26 -6.72 7.12
C LEU A 781 -80.02 -8.00 7.54
N ALA A 782 -79.37 -9.17 7.43
CA ALA A 782 -80.05 -10.46 7.57
C ALA A 782 -80.67 -10.70 8.96
N GLU A 783 -80.09 -10.21 10.06
CA GLU A 783 -80.68 -10.42 11.40
C GLU A 783 -82.01 -9.65 11.53
N ALA A 784 -82.04 -8.36 11.18
CA ALA A 784 -83.26 -7.55 11.19
C ALA A 784 -84.33 -8.09 10.22
N ARG A 785 -83.95 -8.44 8.99
CA ARG A 785 -84.86 -9.04 8.00
C ARG A 785 -85.46 -10.36 8.49
N GLN A 786 -84.64 -11.26 9.05
CA GLN A 786 -85.14 -12.53 9.60
C GLN A 786 -86.08 -12.32 10.79
N LEU A 787 -85.80 -11.34 11.67
CA LEU A 787 -86.66 -11.00 12.80
C LEU A 787 -88.04 -10.50 12.32
N VAL A 788 -88.06 -9.55 11.39
CA VAL A 788 -89.30 -9.02 10.80
C VAL A 788 -90.09 -10.12 10.08
N ASN A 789 -89.41 -10.99 9.32
CA ASN A 789 -90.04 -12.14 8.65
C ASN A 789 -90.63 -13.15 9.66
N LEU A 790 -90.08 -13.28 10.87
CA LEU A 790 -90.63 -14.12 11.92
C LEU A 790 -91.88 -13.49 12.55
N LEU A 791 -91.83 -12.20 12.86
CA LEU A 791 -92.93 -11.45 13.49
C LEU A 791 -94.14 -11.24 12.56
N THR A 792 -93.92 -11.16 11.25
CA THR A 792 -94.99 -11.04 10.24
C THR A 792 -95.57 -12.39 9.80
N SER A 793 -94.84 -13.49 10.04
CA SER A 793 -95.20 -14.85 9.61
C SER A 793 -96.60 -15.29 10.03
N ASN A 794 -97.26 -16.05 9.17
CA ASN A 794 -98.51 -16.74 9.51
C ASN A 794 -98.25 -18.00 10.37
N ASN A 795 -97.03 -18.55 10.33
CA ASN A 795 -96.64 -19.81 10.96
C ASN A 795 -95.29 -19.65 11.70
N PRO A 796 -95.24 -18.90 12.82
CA PRO A 796 -93.99 -18.66 13.56
C PRO A 796 -93.39 -19.95 14.17
N GLU A 797 -94.20 -21.00 14.41
CA GLU A 797 -93.74 -22.31 14.91
C GLU A 797 -92.65 -22.96 14.04
N ASN A 798 -92.56 -22.59 12.76
CA ASN A 798 -91.52 -23.08 11.84
C ASN A 798 -90.08 -22.76 12.29
N PHE A 799 -89.89 -21.76 13.17
CA PHE A 799 -88.60 -21.43 13.77
C PHE A 799 -88.01 -22.56 14.65
N LEU A 800 -88.86 -23.46 15.15
CA LEU A 800 -88.44 -24.63 15.93
C LEU A 800 -87.91 -25.78 15.04
N ASN A 801 -88.19 -25.75 13.73
CA ASN A 801 -87.69 -26.77 12.81
C ASN A 801 -86.23 -26.44 12.45
N PRO A 802 -85.24 -27.30 12.77
CA PRO A 802 -83.82 -26.99 12.54
C PRO A 802 -83.49 -26.72 11.07
N VAL A 803 -84.13 -27.42 10.13
CA VAL A 803 -83.88 -27.27 8.69
C VAL A 803 -84.43 -25.94 8.15
N ILE A 804 -85.57 -25.47 8.69
CA ILE A 804 -86.14 -24.18 8.30
C ILE A 804 -85.37 -23.04 8.98
N ARG A 805 -84.97 -23.23 10.24
CA ARG A 805 -84.12 -22.28 10.97
C ARG A 805 -82.78 -22.07 10.26
N GLU A 806 -82.08 -23.14 9.90
CA GLU A 806 -80.79 -23.06 9.19
C GLU A 806 -80.89 -22.34 7.83
N ARG A 807 -82.01 -22.50 7.12
CA ARG A 807 -82.24 -21.86 5.82
C ARG A 807 -82.78 -20.43 5.88
N SER A 808 -83.56 -20.07 6.90
CA SER A 808 -84.38 -18.84 6.87
C SER A 808 -84.32 -17.99 8.13
N TYR A 809 -83.74 -18.49 9.23
CA TYR A 809 -83.66 -17.80 10.53
C TYR A 809 -82.32 -18.04 11.25
N ASN A 810 -81.25 -18.26 10.49
CA ASN A 810 -79.94 -18.70 11.00
C ASN A 810 -79.17 -17.64 11.78
N ARG A 811 -79.51 -16.34 11.64
CA ARG A 811 -78.91 -15.24 12.40
C ARG A 811 -79.62 -14.97 13.73
N LEU A 812 -80.82 -15.51 13.94
CA LEU A 812 -81.63 -15.22 15.13
C LEU A 812 -81.28 -16.12 16.32
N ASP A 813 -80.94 -15.52 17.45
CA ASP A 813 -80.80 -16.22 18.72
C ASP A 813 -82.17 -16.56 19.36
N TYR A 814 -82.25 -17.73 20.01
CA TYR A 814 -83.43 -18.19 20.73
C TYR A 814 -83.86 -17.23 21.85
N LYS A 815 -82.91 -16.70 22.65
CA LYS A 815 -83.24 -15.83 23.79
C LYS A 815 -83.74 -14.47 23.33
N LYS A 816 -83.09 -13.88 22.30
CA LYS A 816 -83.56 -12.66 21.64
C LYS A 816 -85.01 -12.82 21.16
N VAL A 817 -85.31 -13.90 20.42
CA VAL A 817 -86.65 -14.16 19.86
C VAL A 817 -87.72 -14.30 20.93
N VAL A 818 -87.45 -14.97 22.06
CA VAL A 818 -88.40 -15.06 23.18
C VAL A 818 -88.72 -13.68 23.74
N SER A 819 -87.69 -12.92 24.15
CA SER A 819 -87.86 -11.58 24.76
C SER A 819 -88.63 -10.61 23.87
N ILE A 820 -88.36 -10.62 22.56
CA ILE A 820 -89.06 -9.78 21.58
C ILE A 820 -90.52 -10.23 21.42
N SER A 821 -90.76 -11.54 21.26
CA SER A 821 -92.10 -12.07 21.01
C SER A 821 -93.03 -11.88 22.22
N GLU A 822 -92.50 -11.90 23.44
CA GLU A 822 -93.26 -11.61 24.67
C GLU A 822 -93.87 -10.20 24.73
N LYS A 823 -93.30 -9.23 24.00
CA LYS A 823 -93.74 -7.84 23.95
C LYS A 823 -94.80 -7.60 22.85
N PHE A 824 -94.99 -8.53 21.91
CA PHE A 824 -95.94 -8.38 20.80
C PHE A 824 -97.41 -8.46 21.26
N ARG A 825 -98.25 -7.49 20.88
CA ARG A 825 -99.68 -7.41 21.23
C ARG A 825 -100.52 -7.00 20.02
N ASP A 826 -101.60 -7.72 19.76
CA ASP A 826 -102.55 -7.35 18.70
C ASP A 826 -103.36 -6.10 19.07
N SER A 827 -103.72 -5.29 18.07
CA SER A 827 -104.52 -4.07 18.25
C SER A 827 -105.89 -4.31 18.92
N SER A 828 -106.40 -5.55 18.87
CA SER A 828 -107.64 -5.96 19.55
C SER A 828 -107.56 -5.94 21.09
N ASP A 829 -106.37 -5.90 21.67
CA ASP A 829 -106.18 -5.91 23.14
C ASP A 829 -106.41 -4.52 23.79
N ARG A 830 -106.80 -3.49 23.01
CA ARG A 830 -106.92 -2.10 23.48
C ARG A 830 -108.16 -1.76 24.32
N LEU A 831 -109.18 -2.62 24.37
CA LEU A 831 -110.42 -2.33 25.09
C LEU A 831 -110.51 -3.11 26.41
N PHE A 832 -110.42 -2.35 27.52
CA PHE A 832 -110.62 -2.84 28.88
C PHE A 832 -112.08 -3.31 29.05
N GLY A 833 -112.29 -4.53 29.59
CA GLY A 833 -113.60 -5.17 29.55
C GLY A 833 -113.81 -6.24 30.62
N THR A 834 -113.88 -5.82 31.88
CA THR A 834 -114.45 -6.64 32.96
C THR A 834 -115.92 -6.96 32.61
N PHE A 835 -116.28 -8.24 32.56
CA PHE A 835 -117.58 -8.79 32.10
C PHE A 835 -117.88 -8.64 30.59
N GLY A 836 -117.93 -9.76 29.86
CA GLY A 836 -118.37 -9.77 28.46
C GLY A 836 -118.09 -11.06 27.68
N THR A 837 -118.85 -12.14 27.93
CA THR A 837 -118.80 -13.36 27.11
C THR A 837 -119.46 -13.14 25.74
N ARG A 838 -118.68 -12.77 24.70
CA ARG A 838 -119.01 -13.06 23.28
C ARG A 838 -117.84 -12.81 22.30
N SER A 839 -117.20 -13.91 21.90
CA SER A 839 -116.62 -14.14 20.56
C SER A 839 -115.96 -12.96 19.82
N ALA A 840 -114.89 -12.40 20.35
CA ALA A 840 -113.86 -11.80 19.50
C ALA A 840 -113.12 -12.94 18.76
N LYS A 841 -112.95 -12.85 17.43
CA LYS A 841 -112.13 -13.80 16.67
C LYS A 841 -110.68 -13.68 17.14
N GLN A 842 -110.22 -14.60 17.99
CA GLN A 842 -108.80 -14.68 18.37
C GLN A 842 -107.96 -14.89 17.12
N ASN A 843 -107.03 -13.97 16.85
CA ASN A 843 -106.14 -14.01 15.70
C ASN A 843 -105.31 -15.31 15.76
N PRO A 844 -105.37 -16.22 14.75
CA PRO A 844 -104.66 -17.50 14.79
C PRO A 844 -103.13 -17.32 14.89
N LYS A 845 -102.60 -16.21 14.37
CA LYS A 845 -101.18 -15.82 14.52
C LYS A 845 -100.76 -15.69 15.99
N LYS A 846 -101.60 -15.09 16.83
CA LYS A 846 -101.31 -14.86 18.26
C LYS A 846 -101.13 -16.19 19.00
N LYS A 847 -102.02 -17.16 18.74
CA LYS A 847 -101.92 -18.50 19.34
C LYS A 847 -100.66 -19.27 18.95
N SER A 848 -100.24 -19.18 17.69
CA SER A 848 -99.01 -19.84 17.22
C SER A 848 -97.74 -19.15 17.73
N LEU A 849 -97.77 -17.82 17.90
CA LEU A 849 -96.69 -17.08 18.56
C LEU A 849 -96.60 -17.41 20.07
N ASP A 850 -97.73 -17.45 20.79
CA ASP A 850 -97.78 -17.85 22.20
C ASP A 850 -97.29 -19.31 22.40
N ALA A 851 -97.64 -20.21 21.46
CA ALA A 851 -97.16 -21.60 21.46
C ALA A 851 -95.65 -21.69 21.17
N LEU A 852 -95.12 -20.85 20.26
CA LEU A 852 -93.69 -20.72 20.02
C LEU A 852 -92.96 -20.23 21.28
N ILE A 853 -93.42 -19.14 21.91
CA ILE A 853 -92.82 -18.58 23.13
C ILE A 853 -92.76 -19.64 24.24
N LYS A 854 -93.86 -20.38 24.45
CA LYS A 854 -93.90 -21.44 25.46
C LYS A 854 -92.88 -22.54 25.18
N ARG A 855 -92.88 -23.11 23.97
CA ARG A 855 -91.92 -24.16 23.59
C ARG A 855 -90.46 -23.70 23.62
N LEU A 856 -90.20 -22.44 23.30
CA LEU A 856 -88.85 -21.88 23.38
C LEU A 856 -88.37 -21.74 24.83
N LYS A 857 -89.25 -21.35 25.76
CA LYS A 857 -88.95 -21.34 27.21
C LYS A 857 -88.75 -22.73 27.81
N ASP A 858 -89.43 -23.73 27.26
CA ASP A 858 -89.24 -25.13 27.67
C ASP A 858 -87.90 -25.73 27.13
N VAL A 859 -87.18 -25.01 26.26
CA VAL A 859 -85.94 -25.44 25.59
C VAL A 859 -84.73 -24.54 25.94
N SER A 860 -84.94 -23.35 26.51
CA SER A 860 -83.92 -22.35 26.88
C SER A 860 -83.46 -22.42 28.34
#